data_AF-A0A8J9X3Y9-F1
#
_entry.id   AF-A0A8J9X3Y9-F1
#
_cell.length_a   1.000
_cell.length_b   1.000
_cell.length_c   1.000
_cell.angle_alpha   90.00
_cell.angle_beta   90.00
_cell.angle_gamma   90.00
#
_symmetry.space_group_name_H-M   'P 1'
#
loop_
_entity.id
_entity.type
_entity.pdbx_description
1 polymer ?
#
loop_
_entity_poly.entity_id
_entity_poly.type
_entity_poly.pdbx_seq_one_letter_code
_entity_poly.pdbx_strand_id
1 'polypeptide(L)'
;MASSVSGKLKVLLFGTVGDETDALIEKVAALHGSKAGPFDAAFCVGPVNVARLLQNERTLTIPTYLQDDSLREEPNPSSPKSDWNHNAPEDCNQNFVPLAENLYLLRTPEHPAAANVWSLSVAPRKPALVVVACPARFRVDQTTVAQPLLDQLRHVSYTGCDLLLTTEAPQGMESIIGSESVTPSFPTPGSALAVSYDVAEVALLARARYHVVPSPNGLFQQSPAFAHLSATTHTTNTLHVGRVLTLGPVQPVRDWKTAPKTHKFVHALGLQPLHQQSITEQQAQRPAHVLPNPFTDTAYQRDGPPSKNGGHNSGLSEASARRILAEEQHKRSGGDPSQRWSSTGPHRPKRSRENDYQEQNVDLTCRTLFLHGLHKDVSGQLQSATGGDRVLLQALASFGAEQIRRPLQATTSSFCFCEFGTHDQALQCLQTLGGSLTVHGVLLTVKWATTANAATGPDGSNPKRQRLTEPEARESSTIHYKLPPQMLNGPNSPSHETVAETLRTWMEHTLEYALASEDDTDHATPTVQAADEPALQVQKRLPSDEAMTFGFLDFASHAAASMALATLTGSTEGGRVTMENAKRVPEVFKSLWGGSAADTQPLYLNWARPKEADVHNIIEDASGFKFERRHFPADARKDCWFCLASEACEKHLITGVYQSCYAAMPKGPVHQGHVLLIPVKHSSQGALKDSIVAQEMDALKSKLRKHAYSVYDSDLFVFERAIQTKGGYHTHVQCVPVPKRSGIQLQSTMIAQARKTGMQLRELTSDLALAAMFTDEDNEGGYFYAEIPLAGTDFKRFLYKADGQGQTPLQFGREVIAAVLGKPSLAHWKSCLLDREEETAMASLFRESFEKFCLD
;
A
#
# COMPACT_ATOMS: atom_id res chain seq x y z
N MET A 1 -26.58 -45.69 15.17
CA MET A 1 -26.70 -44.27 15.58
C MET A 1 -25.32 -43.76 15.94
N ALA A 2 -24.63 -43.10 14.99
CA ALA A 2 -23.33 -42.48 15.26
C ALA A 2 -23.59 -41.05 15.76
N SER A 3 -23.32 -40.78 17.03
CA SER A 3 -23.45 -39.43 17.58
C SER A 3 -22.43 -38.50 16.92
N SER A 4 -22.87 -37.29 16.56
CA SER A 4 -22.03 -36.26 15.96
C SER A 4 -20.92 -35.87 16.93
N VAL A 5 -19.70 -36.35 16.70
CA VAL A 5 -18.52 -35.84 17.40
C VAL A 5 -18.31 -34.40 16.91
N SER A 6 -18.60 -33.43 17.78
CA SER A 6 -18.37 -32.01 17.52
C SER A 6 -16.89 -31.78 17.20
N GLY A 7 -16.57 -31.38 15.96
CA GLY A 7 -15.21 -31.06 15.49
C GLY A 7 -14.57 -29.82 16.12
N LYS A 8 -15.18 -29.22 17.15
CA LYS A 8 -14.62 -28.10 17.90
C LYS A 8 -13.59 -28.58 18.94
N LEU A 9 -12.44 -27.94 18.93
CA LEU A 9 -11.39 -28.04 19.95
C LEU A 9 -11.69 -27.10 21.11
N LYS A 10 -11.47 -27.56 22.34
CA LYS A 10 -11.53 -26.73 23.55
C LYS A 10 -10.11 -26.54 24.07
N VAL A 11 -9.59 -25.32 24.02
CA VAL A 11 -8.24 -25.01 24.49
C VAL A 11 -8.26 -24.06 25.69
N LEU A 12 -7.28 -24.21 26.57
CA LEU A 12 -6.99 -23.29 27.66
C LEU A 12 -5.82 -22.39 27.28
N LEU A 13 -5.95 -21.09 27.53
CA LEU A 13 -4.89 -20.10 27.35
C LEU A 13 -4.51 -19.55 28.72
N PHE A 14 -3.24 -19.61 29.07
CA PHE A 14 -2.68 -19.06 30.31
C PHE A 14 -1.76 -17.88 29.99
N GLY A 15 -1.82 -16.84 30.81
CA GLY A 15 -0.83 -15.75 30.81
C GLY A 15 0.50 -16.20 31.43
N THR A 16 1.36 -15.24 31.77
CA THR A 16 2.69 -15.50 32.32
C THR A 16 2.61 -16.41 33.54
N VAL A 17 3.30 -17.55 33.49
CA VAL A 17 3.34 -18.51 34.61
C VAL A 17 4.42 -18.10 35.61
N GLY A 18 5.58 -17.65 35.13
CA GLY A 18 6.72 -17.34 35.98
C GLY A 18 7.10 -18.54 36.85
N ASP A 19 7.14 -18.31 38.16
CA ASP A 19 7.46 -19.32 39.18
C ASP A 19 6.24 -20.09 39.71
N GLU A 20 5.01 -19.72 39.33
CA GLU A 20 3.76 -20.30 39.83
C GLU A 20 3.38 -21.62 39.12
N THR A 21 4.35 -22.52 38.96
CA THR A 21 4.23 -23.77 38.20
C THR A 21 3.26 -24.78 38.85
N ASP A 22 3.23 -24.84 40.18
CA ASP A 22 2.24 -25.62 40.95
C ASP A 22 0.81 -25.16 40.68
N ALA A 23 0.60 -23.83 40.65
CA ALA A 23 -0.71 -23.24 40.40
C ALA A 23 -1.18 -23.53 38.98
N LEU A 24 -0.28 -23.55 37.99
CA LEU A 24 -0.60 -23.98 36.63
C LEU A 24 -1.12 -25.42 36.60
N ILE A 25 -0.35 -26.37 37.16
CA ILE A 25 -0.70 -27.80 37.15
C ILE A 25 -2.06 -28.03 37.82
N GLU A 26 -2.26 -27.47 39.02
CA GLU A 26 -3.50 -27.62 39.77
C GLU A 26 -4.69 -26.99 39.02
N LYS A 27 -4.49 -25.83 38.38
CA LYS A 27 -5.56 -25.16 37.64
C LYS A 27 -5.95 -25.92 36.37
N VAL A 28 -4.99 -26.47 35.64
CA VAL A 28 -5.22 -27.30 34.46
C VAL A 28 -6.04 -28.53 34.83
N ALA A 29 -5.63 -29.26 35.87
CA ALA A 29 -6.35 -30.44 36.37
C ALA A 29 -7.78 -30.09 36.83
N ALA A 30 -7.93 -29.02 37.61
CA ALA A 30 -9.23 -28.57 38.11
C ALA A 30 -10.20 -28.17 36.98
N LEU A 31 -9.71 -27.47 35.94
CA LEU A 31 -10.54 -27.07 34.81
C LEU A 31 -10.87 -28.26 33.91
N HIS A 32 -9.92 -29.15 33.66
CA HIS A 32 -10.13 -30.36 32.87
C HIS A 32 -11.18 -31.29 33.49
N GLY A 33 -11.14 -31.47 34.82
CA GLY A 33 -12.14 -32.24 35.57
C GLY A 33 -13.46 -31.51 35.87
N SER A 34 -13.58 -30.23 35.48
CA SER A 34 -14.80 -29.44 35.73
C SER A 34 -15.90 -29.73 34.70
N LYS A 35 -17.12 -29.21 34.96
CA LYS A 35 -18.25 -29.24 34.01
C LYS A 35 -17.95 -28.55 32.67
N ALA A 36 -16.97 -27.63 32.62
CA ALA A 36 -16.58 -26.95 31.39
C ALA A 36 -15.66 -27.82 30.51
N GLY A 37 -14.96 -28.78 31.13
CA GLY A 37 -14.12 -29.77 30.46
C GLY A 37 -14.94 -30.84 29.70
N PRO A 38 -14.26 -31.86 29.14
CA PRO A 38 -12.81 -31.96 29.02
C PRO A 38 -12.24 -30.91 28.05
N PHE A 39 -10.98 -30.52 28.26
CA PHE A 39 -10.19 -29.66 27.37
C PHE A 39 -9.20 -30.51 26.58
N ASP A 40 -8.88 -30.08 25.36
CA ASP A 40 -8.01 -30.80 24.42
C ASP A 40 -6.52 -30.40 24.58
N ALA A 41 -6.23 -29.13 24.90
CA ALA A 41 -4.86 -28.66 25.14
C ALA A 41 -4.82 -27.35 25.94
N ALA A 42 -3.64 -27.01 26.46
CA ALA A 42 -3.32 -25.74 27.08
C ALA A 42 -2.14 -25.03 26.37
N PHE A 43 -2.15 -23.70 26.35
CA PHE A 43 -1.06 -22.87 25.85
C PHE A 43 -0.69 -21.84 26.92
N CYS A 44 0.60 -21.71 27.24
CA CYS A 44 1.13 -20.73 28.17
C CYS A 44 1.88 -19.65 27.40
N VAL A 45 1.47 -18.38 27.56
CA VAL A 45 2.06 -17.22 26.87
C VAL A 45 2.85 -16.39 27.86
N GLY A 46 4.09 -16.05 27.49
CA GLY A 46 5.03 -15.37 28.37
C GLY A 46 5.93 -16.34 29.15
N PRO A 47 6.87 -15.80 29.96
CA PRO A 47 7.92 -16.57 30.60
C PRO A 47 7.40 -17.64 31.57
N VAL A 48 8.06 -18.82 31.56
CA VAL A 48 7.80 -19.94 32.47
C VAL A 48 9.12 -20.47 33.04
N ASN A 49 9.17 -20.71 34.35
CA ASN A 49 10.29 -21.39 34.99
C ASN A 49 10.21 -22.91 34.72
N VAL A 50 10.75 -23.32 33.57
CA VAL A 50 10.71 -24.72 33.10
C VAL A 50 11.43 -25.65 34.08
N ALA A 51 12.53 -25.23 34.70
CA ALA A 51 13.28 -26.04 35.66
C ALA A 51 12.39 -26.40 36.86
N ARG A 52 11.68 -25.42 37.43
CA ARG A 52 10.75 -25.64 38.52
C ARG A 52 9.53 -26.48 38.10
N LEU A 53 9.06 -26.33 36.86
CA LEU A 53 7.94 -27.13 36.34
C LEU A 53 8.34 -28.61 36.19
N LEU A 54 9.55 -28.91 35.74
CA LEU A 54 10.07 -30.27 35.58
C LEU A 54 10.42 -30.96 36.92
N GLN A 55 10.72 -30.19 37.96
CA GLN A 55 10.95 -30.71 39.31
C GLN A 55 9.67 -31.08 40.05
N ASN A 56 8.49 -30.76 39.51
CA ASN A 56 7.22 -31.06 40.16
C ASN A 56 6.87 -32.54 40.05
N GLU A 57 6.45 -33.16 41.16
CA GLU A 57 6.00 -34.56 41.16
C GLU A 57 4.66 -34.74 40.42
N ARG A 58 3.86 -33.67 40.28
CA ARG A 58 2.56 -33.70 39.61
C ARG A 58 2.74 -33.39 38.12
N THR A 59 2.16 -34.23 37.26
CA THR A 59 2.20 -34.05 35.80
C THR A 59 0.99 -33.29 35.28
N LEU A 60 1.12 -32.71 34.08
CA LEU A 60 0.03 -32.03 33.40
C LEU A 60 -0.97 -33.04 32.81
N THR A 61 -2.25 -32.83 33.05
CA THR A 61 -3.31 -33.78 32.67
C THR A 61 -3.69 -33.73 31.19
N ILE A 62 -3.24 -32.69 30.46
CA ILE A 62 -3.50 -32.49 29.03
C ILE A 62 -2.27 -31.90 28.34
N PRO A 63 -2.11 -32.10 27.02
CA PRO A 63 -1.04 -31.48 26.24
C PRO A 63 -0.95 -29.97 26.48
N THR A 64 0.20 -29.52 26.99
CA THR A 64 0.46 -28.14 27.38
C THR A 64 1.68 -27.62 26.63
N TYR A 65 1.49 -26.53 25.89
CA TYR A 65 2.49 -25.93 25.03
C TYR A 65 2.99 -24.61 25.64
N LEU A 66 4.29 -24.52 25.87
CA LEU A 66 4.96 -23.31 26.38
C LEU A 66 5.45 -22.48 25.20
N GLN A 67 5.20 -21.16 25.25
CA GLN A 67 5.70 -20.22 24.25
C GLN A 67 7.11 -19.70 24.57
N ASP A 68 7.44 -19.50 25.86
CA ASP A 68 8.72 -18.92 26.30
C ASP A 68 9.30 -19.64 27.52
N ASP A 69 10.60 -19.93 27.49
CA ASP A 69 11.39 -20.53 28.57
C ASP A 69 12.50 -19.59 29.07
N SER A 70 12.40 -18.28 28.82
CA SER A 70 13.42 -17.27 29.16
C SER A 70 13.85 -17.20 30.64
N LEU A 71 13.18 -17.91 31.55
CA LEU A 71 13.58 -18.09 32.95
C LEU A 71 14.46 -19.33 33.18
N ARG A 72 14.84 -20.05 32.12
CA ARG A 72 15.75 -21.19 32.19
C ARG A 72 17.17 -20.71 32.49
N GLU A 73 17.76 -21.24 33.56
CA GLU A 73 19.21 -21.08 33.78
C GLU A 73 19.97 -21.74 32.62
N GLU A 74 20.94 -21.01 32.05
CA GLU A 74 21.81 -21.51 30.97
C GLU A 74 22.44 -22.85 31.40
N PRO A 75 22.34 -23.91 30.57
CA PRO A 75 22.90 -25.20 30.94
C PRO A 75 24.42 -25.09 31.07
N ASN A 76 24.96 -25.65 32.15
CA ASN A 76 26.39 -25.82 32.32
C ASN A 76 26.95 -26.59 31.11
N PRO A 77 27.93 -26.05 30.35
CA PRO A 77 28.42 -26.63 29.09
C PRO A 77 29.03 -28.04 29.22
N SER A 78 29.17 -28.55 30.45
CA SER A 78 29.63 -29.91 30.77
C SER A 78 28.50 -30.95 30.88
N SER A 79 27.24 -30.56 30.67
CA SER A 79 26.08 -31.45 30.80
C SER A 79 25.88 -32.25 29.50
N PRO A 80 25.74 -33.59 29.54
CA PRO A 80 25.53 -34.38 28.35
C PRO A 80 24.23 -33.95 27.65
N LYS A 81 24.31 -33.74 26.32
CA LYS A 81 23.15 -33.50 25.46
C LYS A 81 22.20 -34.69 25.63
N SER A 82 21.15 -34.52 26.44
CA SER A 82 20.22 -35.62 26.72
C SER A 82 19.28 -35.85 25.54
N ASP A 83 19.09 -37.13 25.24
CA ASP A 83 18.33 -37.71 24.13
C ASP A 83 16.81 -37.47 24.26
N TRP A 84 16.33 -36.24 24.07
CA TRP A 84 14.92 -35.89 24.22
C TRP A 84 14.03 -36.29 23.01
N ASN A 85 14.56 -36.95 21.98
CA ASN A 85 13.89 -37.09 20.69
C ASN A 85 13.09 -38.40 20.50
N HIS A 86 12.84 -39.18 21.55
CA HIS A 86 12.41 -40.58 21.37
C HIS A 86 10.91 -40.91 21.41
N ASN A 87 9.99 -39.94 21.55
CA ASN A 87 8.55 -40.26 21.66
C ASN A 87 7.59 -39.33 20.88
N ALA A 88 8.03 -38.70 19.78
CA ALA A 88 7.09 -38.07 18.86
C ALA A 88 6.39 -39.17 18.03
N PRO A 89 5.05 -39.19 17.90
CA PRO A 89 4.37 -40.12 17.01
C PRO A 89 4.91 -39.95 15.59
N GLU A 90 5.30 -41.06 14.95
CA GLU A 90 6.11 -41.14 13.70
C GLU A 90 5.50 -40.43 12.46
N ASP A 91 4.30 -39.86 12.56
CA ASP A 91 3.54 -39.29 11.44
C ASP A 91 3.40 -37.74 11.47
N CYS A 92 4.24 -36.99 12.20
CA CYS A 92 4.13 -35.52 12.24
C CYS A 92 5.48 -34.78 12.11
N ASN A 93 5.59 -33.95 11.06
CA ASN A 93 6.64 -32.93 10.85
C ASN A 93 6.53 -31.79 11.90
N GLN A 94 6.59 -32.11 13.19
CA GLN A 94 6.34 -31.17 14.28
C GLN A 94 7.69 -30.71 14.88
N ASN A 95 8.23 -29.61 14.35
CA ASN A 95 9.46 -28.96 14.83
C ASN A 95 9.25 -28.23 16.19
N PHE A 96 8.86 -28.93 17.25
CA PHE A 96 8.78 -28.43 18.63
C PHE A 96 9.47 -29.40 19.60
N VAL A 97 9.80 -28.94 20.82
CA VAL A 97 10.62 -29.71 21.78
C VAL A 97 9.74 -30.36 22.86
N PRO A 98 9.67 -31.70 22.96
CA PRO A 98 9.03 -32.38 24.09
C PRO A 98 9.91 -32.25 25.35
N LEU A 99 9.32 -31.87 26.48
CA LEU A 99 10.04 -31.70 27.75
C LEU A 99 9.70 -32.79 28.77
N ALA A 100 8.43 -33.17 28.84
CA ALA A 100 7.90 -34.23 29.71
C ALA A 100 6.57 -34.74 29.15
N GLU A 101 5.95 -35.73 29.81
CA GLU A 101 4.60 -36.17 29.44
C GLU A 101 3.63 -34.98 29.45
N ASN A 102 2.91 -34.80 28.34
CA ASN A 102 1.98 -33.69 28.12
C ASN A 102 2.59 -32.28 28.21
N LEU A 103 3.92 -32.14 28.11
CA LEU A 103 4.59 -30.83 28.20
C LEU A 103 5.54 -30.62 27.01
N TYR A 104 5.31 -29.53 26.27
CA TYR A 104 6.00 -29.21 25.03
C TYR A 104 6.42 -27.74 24.98
N LEU A 105 7.54 -27.43 24.33
CA LEU A 105 8.04 -26.07 24.09
C LEU A 105 7.97 -25.75 22.59
N LEU A 106 7.27 -24.67 22.23
CA LEU A 106 7.13 -24.19 20.85
C LEU A 106 8.39 -23.46 20.39
N ARG A 107 9.44 -24.23 20.10
CA ARG A 107 10.74 -23.74 19.65
C ARG A 107 11.30 -24.64 18.56
N THR A 108 12.02 -24.06 17.61
CA THR A 108 12.82 -24.84 16.67
C THR A 108 14.16 -25.22 17.33
N PRO A 109 14.52 -26.51 17.41
CA PRO A 109 15.74 -26.95 18.09
C PRO A 109 17.01 -26.33 17.50
N GLU A 110 17.04 -26.15 16.18
CA GLU A 110 18.18 -25.62 15.44
C GLU A 110 18.37 -24.10 15.64
N HIS A 111 17.27 -23.36 15.85
CA HIS A 111 17.28 -21.90 15.99
C HIS A 111 16.37 -21.44 17.14
N PRO A 112 16.86 -21.43 18.40
CA PRO A 112 16.07 -21.08 19.59
C PRO A 112 15.42 -19.70 19.57
N ALA A 113 16.00 -18.75 18.82
CA ALA A 113 15.49 -17.40 18.62
C ALA A 113 14.48 -17.27 17.46
N ALA A 114 14.28 -18.33 16.67
CA ALA A 114 13.37 -18.31 15.52
C ALA A 114 11.92 -18.48 15.94
N ALA A 115 11.08 -17.63 15.40
CA ALA A 115 9.63 -17.79 15.41
C ALA A 115 9.21 -18.74 14.27
N ASN A 116 8.10 -19.46 14.42
CA ASN A 116 7.66 -20.44 13.43
C ASN A 116 6.13 -20.57 13.38
N VAL A 117 5.64 -21.30 12.37
CA VAL A 117 4.24 -21.73 12.22
C VAL A 117 4.17 -23.24 12.46
N TRP A 118 3.35 -23.66 13.43
CA TRP A 118 3.12 -25.06 13.78
C TRP A 118 1.70 -25.51 13.40
N SER A 119 1.59 -26.71 12.83
CA SER A 119 0.32 -27.43 12.66
C SER A 119 0.23 -28.52 13.74
N LEU A 120 -0.48 -28.21 14.83
CA LEU A 120 -0.51 -29.03 16.05
C LEU A 120 -1.73 -29.93 16.11
N SER A 121 -1.53 -31.24 16.03
CA SER A 121 -2.58 -32.24 16.28
C SER A 121 -2.72 -32.50 17.78
N VAL A 122 -3.49 -31.66 18.47
CA VAL A 122 -3.58 -31.65 19.94
C VAL A 122 -4.52 -32.72 20.53
N ALA A 123 -5.37 -33.35 19.73
CA ALA A 123 -6.29 -34.39 20.18
C ALA A 123 -6.54 -35.45 19.10
N PRO A 124 -6.72 -36.73 19.46
CA PRO A 124 -6.96 -37.79 18.49
C PRO A 124 -8.25 -37.56 17.70
N ARG A 125 -8.20 -37.79 16.38
CA ARG A 125 -9.36 -37.67 15.46
C ARG A 125 -10.00 -36.27 15.42
N LYS A 126 -9.29 -35.26 15.91
CA LYS A 126 -9.65 -33.84 15.78
C LYS A 126 -8.67 -33.15 14.81
N PRO A 127 -9.10 -32.06 14.16
CA PRO A 127 -8.23 -31.30 13.27
C PRO A 127 -7.06 -30.64 13.98
N ALA A 128 -5.99 -30.35 13.22
CA ALA A 128 -4.82 -29.65 13.76
C ALA A 128 -5.09 -28.14 13.96
N LEU A 129 -4.47 -27.52 14.96
CA LEU A 129 -4.46 -26.06 15.12
C LEU A 129 -3.27 -25.47 14.38
N VAL A 130 -3.49 -24.37 13.67
CA VAL A 130 -2.38 -23.58 13.12
C VAL A 130 -1.99 -22.53 14.17
N VAL A 131 -0.79 -22.66 14.73
CA VAL A 131 -0.28 -21.79 15.80
C VAL A 131 0.99 -21.10 15.34
N VAL A 132 1.08 -19.80 15.53
CA VAL A 132 2.31 -19.01 15.36
C VAL A 132 2.77 -18.60 16.74
N ALA A 133 4.07 -18.71 17.03
CA ALA A 133 4.64 -18.28 18.30
C ALA A 133 5.97 -17.57 18.07
N CYS A 134 6.16 -16.43 18.74
CA CYS A 134 7.38 -15.63 18.69
C CYS A 134 8.09 -15.70 20.04
N PRO A 135 9.39 -16.03 20.10
CA PRO A 135 10.15 -16.02 21.34
C PRO A 135 10.34 -14.60 21.88
N ALA A 136 10.81 -14.50 23.12
CA ALA A 136 11.18 -13.22 23.72
C ALA A 136 12.24 -12.49 22.88
N ARG A 137 12.08 -11.17 22.74
CA ARG A 137 13.00 -10.28 22.02
C ARG A 137 13.19 -10.64 20.54
N PHE A 138 12.15 -11.21 19.90
CA PHE A 138 12.15 -11.45 18.47
C PHE A 138 12.37 -10.15 17.68
N ARG A 139 13.16 -10.22 16.59
CA ARG A 139 13.51 -9.09 15.73
C ARG A 139 13.34 -9.45 14.27
N VAL A 140 12.59 -8.64 13.53
CA VAL A 140 12.31 -8.88 12.10
C VAL A 140 13.53 -8.61 11.22
N ASP A 141 14.43 -7.72 11.65
CA ASP A 141 15.65 -7.38 10.91
C ASP A 141 16.76 -8.46 10.97
N GLN A 142 16.64 -9.42 11.90
CA GLN A 142 17.52 -10.59 11.97
C GLN A 142 17.14 -11.61 10.90
N THR A 143 17.56 -11.36 9.67
CA THR A 143 17.21 -12.12 8.47
C THR A 143 17.37 -13.65 8.60
N THR A 144 18.44 -14.14 9.26
CA THR A 144 18.66 -15.58 9.45
C THR A 144 17.58 -16.26 10.30
N VAL A 145 16.91 -15.51 11.17
CA VAL A 145 15.97 -16.01 12.18
C VAL A 145 14.52 -15.67 11.80
N ALA A 146 14.30 -14.50 11.19
CA ALA A 146 12.98 -13.98 10.86
C ALA A 146 12.52 -14.34 9.43
N GLN A 147 13.42 -14.39 8.45
CA GLN A 147 13.05 -14.53 7.04
C GLN A 147 12.23 -15.81 6.74
N PRO A 148 12.58 -17.00 7.28
CA PRO A 148 11.79 -18.21 7.02
C PRO A 148 10.34 -18.09 7.45
N LEU A 149 10.09 -17.46 8.61
CA LEU A 149 8.72 -17.16 9.07
C LEU A 149 8.03 -16.20 8.10
N LEU A 150 8.67 -15.07 7.78
CA LEU A 150 8.05 -14.04 6.93
C LEU A 150 7.69 -14.59 5.55
N ASP A 151 8.55 -15.40 4.95
CA ASP A 151 8.30 -16.06 3.67
C ASP A 151 7.07 -16.97 3.75
N GLN A 152 6.95 -17.75 4.82
CA GLN A 152 5.78 -18.60 5.06
C GLN A 152 4.49 -17.78 5.25
N LEU A 153 4.53 -16.68 6.01
CA LEU A 153 3.37 -15.83 6.25
C LEU A 153 2.92 -15.02 5.00
N ARG A 154 3.87 -14.72 4.10
CA ARG A 154 3.64 -14.02 2.81
C ARG A 154 3.24 -14.97 1.68
N HIS A 155 3.43 -16.27 1.86
CA HIS A 155 3.12 -17.27 0.84
C HIS A 155 1.64 -17.26 0.44
N VAL A 156 1.37 -17.48 -0.86
CA VAL A 156 0.02 -17.47 -1.47
C VAL A 156 -0.93 -18.51 -0.89
N SER A 157 -0.41 -19.59 -0.30
CA SER A 157 -1.24 -20.64 0.32
C SER A 157 -1.53 -20.41 1.80
N TYR A 158 -0.83 -19.46 2.45
CA TYR A 158 -1.01 -19.21 3.88
C TYR A 158 -2.22 -18.30 4.12
N THR A 159 -3.32 -18.85 4.63
CA THR A 159 -4.57 -18.11 4.83
C THR A 159 -4.63 -17.37 6.16
N GLY A 160 -3.89 -17.83 7.17
CA GLY A 160 -3.83 -17.27 8.52
C GLY A 160 -3.63 -18.37 9.56
N CYS A 161 -3.62 -18.00 10.84
CA CYS A 161 -3.51 -18.96 11.95
C CYS A 161 -4.66 -18.84 12.95
N ASP A 162 -4.87 -19.90 13.73
CA ASP A 162 -5.86 -19.94 14.80
C ASP A 162 -5.38 -19.13 16.01
N LEU A 163 -4.11 -19.29 16.39
CA LEU A 163 -3.48 -18.62 17.53
C LEU A 163 -2.15 -17.98 17.10
N LEU A 164 -1.91 -16.73 17.54
CA LEU A 164 -0.60 -16.10 17.54
C LEU A 164 -0.21 -15.82 19.00
N LEU A 165 0.93 -16.36 19.45
CA LEU A 165 1.42 -16.24 20.82
C LEU A 165 2.71 -15.40 20.83
N THR A 166 2.73 -14.30 21.58
CA THR A 166 3.90 -13.40 21.64
C THR A 166 4.17 -12.95 23.06
N THR A 167 5.44 -12.84 23.46
CA THR A 167 5.82 -12.32 24.78
C THR A 167 5.61 -10.81 24.90
N GLU A 168 5.81 -10.10 23.79
CA GLU A 168 5.71 -8.65 23.72
C GLU A 168 4.34 -8.25 23.12
N ALA A 169 3.80 -7.13 23.57
CA ALA A 169 2.58 -6.57 23.01
C ALA A 169 2.87 -5.93 21.64
N PRO A 170 2.07 -6.16 20.59
CA PRO A 170 2.27 -5.49 19.30
C PRO A 170 1.96 -3.99 19.40
N GLN A 171 2.80 -3.16 18.79
CA GLN A 171 2.50 -1.74 18.59
C GLN A 171 1.21 -1.56 17.77
N GLY A 172 0.33 -0.65 18.19
CA GLY A 172 -0.99 -0.39 17.61
C GLY A 172 -2.13 -1.03 18.38
N MET A 173 -1.85 -1.99 19.26
CA MET A 173 -2.83 -2.63 20.13
C MET A 173 -3.56 -1.64 21.04
N GLU A 174 -2.89 -0.58 21.45
CA GLU A 174 -3.44 0.53 22.24
C GLU A 174 -4.69 1.15 21.59
N SER A 175 -4.79 1.15 20.26
CA SER A 175 -5.96 1.69 19.54
C SER A 175 -7.23 0.84 19.69
N ILE A 176 -7.10 -0.45 20.06
CA ILE A 176 -8.20 -1.41 20.15
C ILE A 176 -8.46 -1.93 21.57
N ILE A 177 -7.52 -1.72 22.50
CA ILE A 177 -7.62 -2.11 23.91
C ILE A 177 -7.60 -0.89 24.86
N GLY A 178 -7.27 0.31 24.35
CA GLY A 178 -7.08 1.55 25.12
C GLY A 178 -5.60 1.83 25.42
N SER A 179 -5.22 3.10 25.62
CA SER A 179 -3.83 3.48 25.91
C SER A 179 -3.46 3.28 27.38
N GLU A 180 -4.39 3.56 28.32
CA GLU A 180 -4.22 3.36 29.77
C GLU A 180 -4.00 1.88 30.16
N SER A 181 -4.32 0.97 29.26
CA SER A 181 -4.26 -0.48 29.47
C SER A 181 -2.95 -1.11 28.99
N VAL A 182 -2.14 -0.37 28.25
CA VAL A 182 -0.81 -0.80 27.76
C VAL A 182 0.31 -0.17 28.59
N THR A 183 -0.01 0.78 29.47
CA THR A 183 0.95 1.36 30.43
C THR A 183 1.13 0.46 31.66
N PRO A 184 2.35 0.03 32.00
CA PRO A 184 2.60 -0.76 33.20
C PRO A 184 2.26 0.06 34.44
N SER A 185 1.52 -0.55 35.37
CA SER A 185 1.05 0.11 36.61
C SER A 185 2.17 0.45 37.59
N PHE A 186 3.35 -0.16 37.46
CA PHE A 186 4.57 0.16 38.21
C PHE A 186 5.81 -0.12 37.36
N PRO A 187 6.77 0.83 37.22
CA PRO A 187 8.06 0.55 36.57
C PRO A 187 8.93 -0.28 37.52
N THR A 188 8.83 -1.61 37.45
CA THR A 188 9.85 -2.47 38.06
C THR A 188 11.11 -2.42 37.18
N PRO A 189 12.31 -2.18 37.74
CA PRO A 189 13.55 -2.25 36.97
C PRO A 189 13.67 -3.64 36.32
N GLY A 190 13.61 -3.71 34.99
CA GLY A 190 13.62 -4.97 34.22
C GLY A 190 12.26 -5.49 33.73
N SER A 191 11.14 -4.79 33.98
CA SER A 191 9.77 -5.24 33.61
C SER A 191 9.02 -4.29 32.65
N ALA A 192 9.72 -3.56 31.78
CA ALA A 192 9.06 -2.73 30.77
C ALA A 192 8.70 -3.58 29.55
N LEU A 193 7.49 -4.17 29.53
CA LEU A 193 6.90 -4.63 28.26
C LEU A 193 6.40 -3.41 27.50
N ALA A 194 7.33 -2.69 26.88
CA ALA A 194 7.03 -1.73 25.83
C ALA A 194 6.49 -2.47 24.61
N VAL A 195 5.54 -1.85 23.92
CA VAL A 195 5.01 -2.38 22.66
C VAL A 195 6.14 -2.61 21.64
N SER A 196 6.03 -3.69 20.88
CA SER A 196 7.03 -4.18 19.94
C SER A 196 6.53 -4.04 18.51
N TYR A 197 7.31 -3.31 17.70
CA TYR A 197 7.04 -3.16 16.27
C TYR A 197 7.27 -4.48 15.51
N ASP A 198 8.32 -5.21 15.86
CA ASP A 198 8.64 -6.51 15.27
C ASP A 198 7.46 -7.48 15.42
N VAL A 199 6.86 -7.50 16.61
CA VAL A 199 5.65 -8.27 16.87
C VAL A 199 4.42 -7.72 16.14
N ALA A 200 4.31 -6.40 15.95
CA ALA A 200 3.23 -5.82 15.14
C ALA A 200 3.31 -6.23 13.67
N GLU A 201 4.51 -6.28 13.07
CA GLU A 201 4.69 -6.74 11.70
C GLU A 201 4.33 -8.23 11.56
N VAL A 202 4.76 -9.07 12.51
CA VAL A 202 4.34 -10.47 12.54
C VAL A 202 2.83 -10.58 12.74
N ALA A 203 2.21 -9.80 13.62
CA ALA A 203 0.76 -9.82 13.86
C ALA A 203 -0.04 -9.42 12.62
N LEU A 204 0.44 -8.45 11.85
CA LEU A 204 -0.14 -8.06 10.57
C LEU A 204 -0.11 -9.21 9.57
N LEU A 205 1.04 -9.87 9.41
CA LEU A 205 1.25 -10.93 8.43
C LEU A 205 0.64 -12.28 8.85
N ALA A 206 0.62 -12.59 10.15
CA ALA A 206 0.13 -13.86 10.67
C ALA A 206 -1.37 -14.06 10.46
N ARG A 207 -2.14 -12.96 10.36
CA ARG A 207 -3.60 -12.97 10.16
C ARG A 207 -4.28 -13.90 11.18
N ALA A 208 -3.95 -13.73 12.45
CA ALA A 208 -4.39 -14.60 13.53
C ALA A 208 -5.85 -14.34 13.93
N ARG A 209 -6.62 -15.39 14.18
CA ARG A 209 -7.96 -15.25 14.78
C ARG A 209 -7.91 -14.72 16.21
N TYR A 210 -6.94 -15.21 16.98
CA TYR A 210 -6.66 -14.74 18.33
C TYR A 210 -5.16 -14.52 18.49
N HIS A 211 -4.77 -13.27 18.73
CA HIS A 211 -3.43 -12.91 19.17
C HIS A 211 -3.43 -12.83 20.69
N VAL A 212 -2.72 -13.75 21.34
CA VAL A 212 -2.65 -13.88 22.79
C VAL A 212 -1.32 -13.30 23.27
N VAL A 213 -1.40 -12.38 24.24
CA VAL A 213 -0.27 -11.63 24.76
C VAL A 213 -0.32 -11.64 26.29
N PRO A 214 0.82 -11.72 27.01
CA PRO A 214 0.88 -11.40 28.43
C PRO A 214 0.36 -10.00 28.70
N SER A 215 -0.43 -9.82 29.75
CA SER A 215 -0.99 -8.52 30.05
C SER A 215 0.07 -7.52 30.51
N PRO A 216 0.26 -6.38 29.83
CA PRO A 216 1.25 -5.36 30.21
C PRO A 216 0.97 -4.73 31.59
N ASN A 217 -0.30 -4.65 31.99
CA ASN A 217 -0.75 -4.07 33.26
C ASN A 217 -1.30 -5.11 34.25
N GLY A 218 -1.18 -6.40 33.93
CA GLY A 218 -1.70 -7.52 34.73
C GLY A 218 -3.21 -7.77 34.60
N LEU A 219 -3.93 -7.03 33.76
CA LEU A 219 -5.37 -7.16 33.56
C LEU A 219 -5.74 -7.99 32.33
N PHE A 220 -6.82 -8.76 32.43
CA PHE A 220 -7.46 -9.44 31.30
C PHE A 220 -8.27 -8.46 30.48
N GLN A 221 -7.98 -8.41 29.17
CA GLN A 221 -8.77 -7.67 28.21
C GLN A 221 -8.90 -8.46 26.91
N GLN A 222 -9.99 -8.18 26.21
CA GLN A 222 -10.28 -8.72 24.90
C GLN A 222 -10.69 -7.57 24.00
N SER A 223 -9.98 -7.39 22.90
CA SER A 223 -10.31 -6.36 21.92
C SER A 223 -11.63 -6.67 21.20
N PRO A 224 -12.31 -5.65 20.65
CA PRO A 224 -13.27 -5.87 19.58
C PRO A 224 -12.61 -6.59 18.39
N ALA A 225 -13.43 -7.19 17.54
CA ALA A 225 -12.93 -7.82 16.32
C ALA A 225 -12.38 -6.78 15.35
N PHE A 226 -11.25 -7.08 14.70
CA PHE A 226 -10.67 -6.25 13.65
C PHE A 226 -10.43 -7.04 12.36
N ALA A 227 -10.41 -6.33 11.23
CA ALA A 227 -10.22 -6.93 9.92
C ALA A 227 -8.73 -7.20 9.63
N HIS A 228 -8.43 -8.25 8.88
CA HIS A 228 -7.10 -8.45 8.31
C HIS A 228 -6.98 -7.73 6.96
N LEU A 229 -5.80 -7.21 6.63
CA LEU A 229 -5.52 -6.74 5.28
C LEU A 229 -5.53 -7.92 4.31
N SER A 230 -6.09 -7.73 3.12
CA SER A 230 -5.96 -8.70 2.03
C SER A 230 -4.48 -8.81 1.68
N ALA A 231 -3.92 -10.02 1.77
CA ALA A 231 -2.53 -10.25 1.36
C ALA A 231 -2.39 -9.89 -0.12
N THR A 232 -1.35 -9.13 -0.47
CA THR A 232 -1.07 -8.66 -1.85
C THR A 232 -0.93 -9.80 -2.86
N THR A 233 -0.64 -11.01 -2.37
CA THR A 233 -0.46 -12.24 -3.14
C THR A 233 -1.71 -13.13 -3.19
N HIS A 234 -2.75 -12.85 -2.39
CA HIS A 234 -3.96 -13.68 -2.31
C HIS A 234 -5.09 -13.12 -3.21
N THR A 235 -5.75 -14.00 -3.95
CA THR A 235 -6.91 -13.66 -4.81
C THR A 235 -8.24 -13.60 -4.03
N THR A 236 -8.27 -14.11 -2.79
CA THR A 236 -9.44 -14.13 -1.90
C THR A 236 -9.24 -13.17 -0.73
N ASN A 237 -10.26 -12.37 -0.39
CA ASN A 237 -10.22 -11.55 0.82
C ASN A 237 -10.16 -12.45 2.07
N THR A 238 -9.35 -12.09 3.05
CA THR A 238 -9.38 -12.71 4.38
C THR A 238 -10.73 -12.43 5.04
N LEU A 239 -11.53 -13.48 5.27
CA LEU A 239 -12.90 -13.35 5.76
C LEU A 239 -13.00 -13.41 7.29
N HIS A 240 -12.09 -14.14 7.94
CA HIS A 240 -12.01 -14.17 9.38
C HIS A 240 -11.52 -12.84 9.95
N VAL A 241 -11.78 -12.65 11.24
CA VAL A 241 -11.41 -11.46 12.00
C VAL A 241 -10.39 -11.81 13.07
N GLY A 242 -9.53 -10.85 13.40
CA GLY A 242 -8.60 -10.94 14.51
C GLY A 242 -9.20 -10.38 15.79
N ARG A 243 -8.71 -10.89 16.92
CA ARG A 243 -8.91 -10.32 18.26
C ARG A 243 -7.61 -10.42 19.03
N VAL A 244 -7.30 -9.40 19.83
CA VAL A 244 -6.21 -9.46 20.79
C VAL A 244 -6.76 -9.83 22.17
N LEU A 245 -6.09 -10.77 22.85
CA LEU A 245 -6.40 -11.22 24.19
C LEU A 245 -5.18 -10.98 25.09
N THR A 246 -5.35 -10.17 26.13
CA THR A 246 -4.34 -10.03 27.19
C THR A 246 -4.72 -10.90 28.37
N LEU A 247 -3.75 -11.62 28.95
CA LEU A 247 -3.95 -12.48 30.12
C LEU A 247 -3.06 -12.03 31.27
N GLY A 248 -3.65 -11.89 32.46
CA GLY A 248 -2.88 -11.60 33.68
C GLY A 248 -1.92 -12.73 34.04
N PRO A 249 -0.92 -12.48 34.91
CA PRO A 249 -0.01 -13.51 35.38
C PRO A 249 -0.74 -14.54 36.24
N VAL A 250 -0.32 -15.81 36.14
CA VAL A 250 -0.84 -16.91 36.96
C VAL A 250 -0.70 -16.55 38.43
N GLN A 251 -1.81 -16.66 39.15
CA GLN A 251 -1.87 -16.32 40.58
C GLN A 251 -1.64 -17.57 41.43
N PRO A 252 -1.02 -17.43 42.61
CA PRO A 252 -0.94 -18.51 43.59
C PRO A 252 -2.32 -19.10 43.92
N VAL A 253 -2.36 -20.39 44.24
CA VAL A 253 -3.61 -21.14 44.52
C VAL A 253 -4.48 -20.45 45.58
N ARG A 254 -3.85 -19.90 46.61
CA ARG A 254 -4.50 -19.17 47.72
C ARG A 254 -5.30 -17.94 47.25
N ASP A 255 -4.90 -17.32 46.14
CA ASP A 255 -5.45 -16.03 45.68
C ASP A 255 -6.54 -16.20 44.63
N TRP A 256 -6.84 -17.43 44.17
CA TRP A 256 -7.82 -17.67 43.11
C TRP A 256 -9.26 -17.22 43.42
N LYS A 257 -9.64 -17.19 44.69
CA LYS A 257 -11.00 -16.80 45.14
C LYS A 257 -11.12 -15.31 45.46
N THR A 258 -9.99 -14.67 45.78
CA THR A 258 -9.92 -13.28 46.25
C THR A 258 -9.49 -12.33 45.14
N ALA A 259 -8.80 -12.82 44.12
CA ALA A 259 -8.37 -12.02 42.98
C ALA A 259 -9.56 -11.41 42.22
N PRO A 260 -9.50 -10.11 41.84
CA PRO A 260 -10.53 -9.49 41.02
C PRO A 260 -10.68 -10.24 39.68
N LYS A 261 -11.92 -10.31 39.15
CA LYS A 261 -12.17 -10.90 37.82
C LYS A 261 -11.37 -10.24 36.69
N THR A 262 -10.94 -8.99 36.89
CA THR A 262 -10.08 -8.25 35.96
C THR A 262 -8.66 -8.81 35.90
N HIS A 263 -8.19 -9.58 36.88
CA HIS A 263 -6.87 -10.23 36.90
C HIS A 263 -6.95 -11.69 36.41
N LYS A 264 -7.87 -11.97 35.47
CA LYS A 264 -8.06 -13.30 34.91
C LYS A 264 -6.80 -13.73 34.14
N PHE A 265 -6.18 -14.80 34.61
CA PHE A 265 -4.94 -15.35 34.04
C PHE A 265 -5.16 -16.58 33.15
N VAL A 266 -6.40 -17.09 33.08
CA VAL A 266 -6.77 -18.26 32.26
C VAL A 266 -8.04 -17.97 31.45
N HIS A 267 -8.04 -18.30 30.16
CA HIS A 267 -9.18 -18.15 29.26
C HIS A 267 -9.41 -19.42 28.44
N ALA A 268 -10.67 -19.85 28.33
CA ALA A 268 -11.06 -21.04 27.56
C ALA A 268 -11.62 -20.62 26.19
N LEU A 269 -11.14 -21.24 25.10
CA LEU A 269 -11.65 -21.02 23.74
C LEU A 269 -12.18 -22.32 23.14
N GLY A 270 -13.32 -22.21 22.45
CA GLY A 270 -13.83 -23.23 21.54
C GLY A 270 -13.47 -22.89 20.10
N LEU A 271 -12.53 -23.63 19.51
CA LEU A 271 -11.98 -23.37 18.18
C LEU A 271 -12.42 -24.44 17.18
N GLN A 272 -12.93 -24.01 16.03
CA GLN A 272 -12.98 -24.82 14.81
C GLN A 272 -11.83 -24.33 13.95
N PRO A 273 -10.80 -25.14 13.66
CA PRO A 273 -9.60 -24.67 12.98
C PRO A 273 -9.89 -23.97 11.66
N LEU A 274 -9.22 -22.85 11.42
CA LEU A 274 -9.47 -21.94 10.29
C LEU A 274 -9.48 -22.67 8.94
N HIS A 275 -8.53 -23.59 8.73
CA HIS A 275 -8.38 -24.35 7.50
C HIS A 275 -9.54 -25.33 7.21
N GLN A 276 -10.40 -25.61 8.20
CA GLN A 276 -11.62 -26.42 8.03
C GLN A 276 -12.89 -25.58 7.91
N GLN A 277 -12.81 -24.26 8.14
CA GLN A 277 -13.99 -23.41 8.08
C GLN A 277 -14.28 -23.04 6.63
N SER A 278 -15.49 -23.35 6.17
CA SER A 278 -16.00 -22.85 4.90
C SER A 278 -16.14 -21.33 4.91
N ILE A 279 -16.14 -20.72 3.71
CA ILE A 279 -16.38 -19.28 3.52
C ILE A 279 -17.67 -18.82 4.20
N THR A 280 -18.74 -19.60 4.08
CA THR A 280 -20.05 -19.32 4.67
C THR A 280 -20.00 -19.32 6.20
N GLU A 281 -19.29 -20.27 6.81
CA GLU A 281 -19.11 -20.32 8.27
C GLU A 281 -18.27 -19.14 8.78
N GLN A 282 -17.23 -18.75 8.05
CA GLN A 282 -16.40 -17.59 8.40
C GLN A 282 -17.21 -16.28 8.32
N GLN A 283 -18.06 -16.14 7.30
CA GLN A 283 -18.97 -15.00 7.16
C GLN A 283 -20.04 -14.97 8.27
N ALA A 284 -20.63 -16.12 8.59
CA ALA A 284 -21.62 -16.23 9.66
C ALA A 284 -21.05 -15.92 11.05
N GLN A 285 -19.76 -16.20 11.28
CA GLN A 285 -19.05 -15.90 12.53
C GLN A 285 -18.51 -14.47 12.61
N ARG A 286 -18.58 -13.70 11.51
CA ARG A 286 -18.08 -12.34 11.44
C ARG A 286 -19.02 -11.39 12.20
N PRO A 287 -18.53 -10.63 13.21
CA PRO A 287 -19.37 -9.66 13.92
C PRO A 287 -19.87 -8.54 13.01
N ALA A 288 -21.00 -7.94 13.37
CA ALA A 288 -21.56 -6.80 12.63
C ALA A 288 -20.63 -5.58 12.61
N HIS A 289 -19.92 -5.34 13.72
CA HIS A 289 -18.95 -4.27 13.83
C HIS A 289 -17.53 -4.84 13.86
N VAL A 290 -16.72 -4.47 12.86
CA VAL A 290 -15.33 -4.89 12.74
C VAL A 290 -14.45 -3.65 12.58
N LEU A 291 -13.48 -3.50 13.48
CA LEU A 291 -12.54 -2.39 13.46
C LEU A 291 -11.51 -2.52 12.32
N PRO A 292 -10.91 -1.39 11.87
CA PRO A 292 -9.72 -1.43 11.02
C PRO A 292 -8.58 -2.19 11.69
N ASN A 293 -7.65 -2.71 10.88
CA ASN A 293 -6.50 -3.43 11.41
C ASN A 293 -5.60 -2.47 12.23
N PRO A 294 -5.30 -2.79 13.51
CA PRO A 294 -4.50 -1.93 14.38
C PRO A 294 -3.01 -1.90 14.04
N PHE A 295 -2.51 -2.87 13.28
CA PHE A 295 -1.08 -3.06 12.99
C PHE A 295 -0.70 -2.43 11.64
N THR A 296 -1.30 -1.27 11.33
CA THR A 296 -1.11 -0.57 10.06
C THR A 296 -0.54 0.81 10.25
N ASP A 297 0.21 1.29 9.26
CA ASP A 297 0.78 2.63 9.22
C ASP A 297 -0.23 3.76 9.46
N THR A 298 -1.49 3.56 9.04
CA THR A 298 -2.59 4.49 9.25
C THR A 298 -3.12 4.49 10.68
N ALA A 299 -2.99 3.37 11.40
CA ALA A 299 -3.43 3.25 12.79
C ALA A 299 -2.49 4.00 13.76
N TYR A 300 -1.20 4.12 13.43
CA TYR A 300 -0.21 4.84 14.25
C TYR A 300 -0.35 6.37 14.23
N GLN A 301 -1.14 6.93 13.31
CA GLN A 301 -1.23 8.39 13.08
C GLN A 301 -2.28 9.12 13.93
N ARG A 302 -3.02 8.41 14.79
CA ARG A 302 -4.06 9.04 15.61
C ARG A 302 -3.54 9.36 17.00
N ASP A 303 -3.04 10.60 17.17
CA ASP A 303 -3.46 11.49 18.26
C ASP A 303 -2.82 12.89 18.11
N GLY A 304 -3.66 13.90 17.83
CA GLY A 304 -3.31 15.32 17.86
C GLY A 304 -4.28 16.19 17.05
N PRO A 305 -4.82 17.30 17.60
CA PRO A 305 -5.62 18.24 16.82
C PRO A 305 -4.74 18.97 15.79
N PRO A 306 -5.29 19.38 14.63
CA PRO A 306 -4.52 20.13 13.64
C PRO A 306 -4.08 21.48 14.24
N SER A 307 -2.77 21.67 14.37
CA SER A 307 -2.18 22.92 14.83
C SER A 307 -2.48 24.04 13.85
N LYS A 308 -3.08 25.14 14.33
CA LYS A 308 -3.44 26.34 13.55
C LYS A 308 -2.24 27.25 13.23
N ASN A 309 -1.00 26.87 13.53
CA ASN A 309 0.18 27.68 13.23
C ASN A 309 1.06 27.03 12.15
N GLY A 310 1.05 27.63 10.96
CA GLY A 310 1.77 27.20 9.77
C GLY A 310 3.30 27.20 9.90
N GLY A 311 3.84 26.09 10.40
CA GLY A 311 5.21 25.65 10.20
C GLY A 311 5.22 24.33 9.45
N HIS A 312 5.57 24.34 8.16
CA HIS A 312 5.60 23.17 7.28
C HIS A 312 6.78 22.22 7.56
N ASN A 313 6.90 21.74 8.80
CA ASN A 313 7.66 20.53 9.14
C ASN A 313 6.77 19.43 9.76
N SER A 314 5.46 19.64 9.84
CA SER A 314 4.47 18.61 10.16
C SER A 314 3.90 18.03 8.86
N GLY A 315 4.58 17.07 8.23
CA GLY A 315 4.09 16.59 6.93
C GLY A 315 4.68 15.32 6.33
N LEU A 316 5.66 14.67 6.96
CA LEU A 316 6.02 13.30 6.58
C LEU A 316 5.35 12.35 7.57
N SER A 317 4.40 11.56 7.09
CA SER A 317 3.90 10.44 7.89
C SER A 317 5.04 9.45 8.14
N GLU A 318 5.00 8.82 9.31
CA GLU A 318 5.97 7.84 9.81
C GLU A 318 6.31 6.74 8.77
N ALA A 319 5.30 6.30 8.01
CA ALA A 319 5.44 5.33 6.92
C ALA A 319 6.17 5.87 5.68
N SER A 320 5.96 7.16 5.37
CA SER A 320 6.60 7.83 4.24
C SER A 320 8.10 7.99 4.47
N ALA A 321 8.50 8.31 5.72
CA ALA A 321 9.90 8.36 6.11
C ALA A 321 10.57 6.97 6.08
N ARG A 322 9.88 5.91 6.52
CA ARG A 322 10.37 4.52 6.52
C ARG A 322 10.59 3.96 5.10
N ARG A 323 9.70 4.26 4.15
CA ARG A 323 9.77 3.77 2.75
C ARG A 323 10.98 4.35 2.01
N ILE A 324 11.23 5.64 2.19
CA ILE A 324 12.39 6.34 1.61
C ILE A 324 13.71 5.77 2.14
N LEU A 325 13.77 5.44 3.44
CA LEU A 325 15.00 4.92 4.08
C LEU A 325 15.28 3.45 3.73
N ALA A 326 14.24 2.60 3.63
CA ALA A 326 14.36 1.21 3.18
C ALA A 326 14.79 1.12 1.70
N GLU A 327 14.27 2.01 0.85
CA GLU A 327 14.67 2.13 -0.56
C GLU A 327 16.15 2.51 -0.74
N GLU A 328 16.73 3.23 0.22
CA GLU A 328 18.15 3.60 0.25
C GLU A 328 19.07 2.50 0.80
N GLN A 329 18.63 1.75 1.82
CA GLN A 329 19.40 0.60 2.35
C GLN A 329 19.50 -0.56 1.35
N HIS A 330 18.41 -0.88 0.65
CA HIS A 330 18.41 -1.88 -0.43
C HIS A 330 19.30 -1.51 -1.62
N LYS A 331 19.57 -0.21 -1.83
CA LYS A 331 20.51 0.26 -2.87
C LYS A 331 21.98 0.07 -2.46
N ARG A 332 22.30 -0.13 -1.17
CA ARG A 332 23.68 -0.19 -0.63
C ARG A 332 24.23 -1.62 -0.42
N SER A 333 23.39 -2.63 -0.16
CA SER A 333 23.86 -3.98 0.22
C SER A 333 24.02 -4.99 -0.93
N GLY A 334 24.02 -4.57 -2.20
CA GLY A 334 24.36 -5.46 -3.32
C GLY A 334 23.50 -6.73 -3.48
N GLY A 335 22.27 -6.73 -2.95
CA GLY A 335 21.34 -7.86 -3.08
C GLY A 335 20.76 -7.98 -4.49
N ASP A 336 20.58 -9.24 -4.92
CA ASP A 336 20.06 -9.68 -6.21
C ASP A 336 18.91 -8.80 -6.77
N PRO A 337 19.03 -8.28 -8.01
CA PRO A 337 18.00 -7.44 -8.64
C PRO A 337 16.64 -8.13 -8.85
N SER A 338 16.58 -9.46 -8.69
CA SER A 338 15.39 -10.28 -8.98
C SER A 338 14.19 -10.02 -8.06
N GLN A 339 14.37 -9.36 -6.91
CA GLN A 339 13.28 -9.09 -5.95
C GLN A 339 12.70 -7.65 -6.01
N ARG A 340 13.11 -6.81 -6.97
CA ARG A 340 12.76 -5.37 -7.01
C ARG A 340 11.73 -4.95 -8.06
N TRP A 341 11.05 -5.86 -8.78
CA TRP A 341 10.08 -5.47 -9.81
C TRP A 341 8.62 -5.70 -9.43
N SER A 342 8.14 -4.96 -8.43
CA SER A 342 6.70 -4.78 -8.22
C SER A 342 6.30 -3.38 -7.76
N SER A 343 6.90 -2.32 -8.31
CA SER A 343 6.27 -0.99 -8.43
C SER A 343 7.21 -0.02 -9.15
N THR A 344 6.63 0.80 -10.03
CA THR A 344 7.18 1.94 -10.79
C THR A 344 7.85 1.64 -12.16
N GLY A 345 7.34 2.34 -13.19
CA GLY A 345 7.76 2.32 -14.59
C GLY A 345 9.04 3.15 -14.88
N PRO A 346 9.33 3.49 -16.15
CA PRO A 346 10.58 3.13 -16.82
C PRO A 346 11.75 4.09 -16.54
N HIS A 347 12.93 3.50 -16.30
CA HIS A 347 14.20 4.21 -16.27
C HIS A 347 14.82 4.36 -17.67
N ARG A 348 15.25 5.60 -17.94
CA ARG A 348 16.25 6.08 -18.92
C ARG A 348 17.53 5.20 -18.91
N PRO A 349 18.25 5.01 -20.03
CA PRO A 349 19.39 4.10 -20.10
C PRO A 349 20.58 4.54 -19.22
N LYS A 350 21.19 3.55 -18.54
CA LYS A 350 22.40 3.68 -17.72
C LYS A 350 23.63 4.00 -18.57
N ARG A 351 24.33 5.09 -18.24
CA ARG A 351 25.80 5.19 -18.44
C ARG A 351 26.50 4.38 -17.35
N SER A 352 27.62 3.75 -17.71
CA SER A 352 28.47 2.92 -16.87
C SER A 352 28.95 3.66 -15.61
N ARG A 353 28.80 3.02 -14.44
CA ARG A 353 29.33 3.49 -13.15
C ARG A 353 30.67 2.82 -12.88
N GLU A 354 31.75 3.55 -13.11
CA GLU A 354 32.96 3.47 -12.30
C GLU A 354 33.22 4.92 -11.82
N ASN A 355 33.35 5.11 -10.50
CA ASN A 355 33.73 6.36 -9.79
C ASN A 355 32.65 7.41 -9.39
N ASP A 356 31.59 7.03 -8.67
CA ASP A 356 30.74 8.02 -7.96
C ASP A 356 30.75 7.78 -6.42
N TYR A 357 31.87 8.11 -5.78
CA TYR A 357 31.91 8.61 -4.40
C TYR A 357 32.35 10.08 -4.42
N GLN A 358 31.78 10.88 -5.33
CA GLN A 358 31.92 12.33 -5.32
C GLN A 358 30.65 12.95 -4.71
N GLU A 359 30.88 13.65 -3.60
CA GLU A 359 30.13 14.79 -3.05
C GLU A 359 28.78 15.07 -3.71
N GLN A 360 27.71 14.48 -3.17
CA GLN A 360 26.36 14.98 -3.41
C GLN A 360 26.18 16.25 -2.55
N ASN A 361 26.07 17.42 -3.19
CA ASN A 361 25.54 18.70 -2.69
C ASN A 361 25.07 18.72 -1.21
N VAL A 362 26.00 18.69 -0.25
CA VAL A 362 25.73 19.03 1.15
C VAL A 362 26.27 20.44 1.35
N ASP A 363 25.43 21.30 1.90
CA ASP A 363 25.84 22.64 2.35
C ASP A 363 27.04 22.50 3.31
N LEU A 364 28.19 23.07 2.95
CA LEU A 364 29.42 23.05 3.74
C LEU A 364 29.28 23.78 5.08
N THR A 365 28.14 24.45 5.32
CA THR A 365 27.79 25.06 6.60
C THR A 365 26.91 24.17 7.49
N CYS A 366 26.42 23.03 6.99
CA CYS A 366 25.59 22.12 7.77
C CYS A 366 26.42 21.47 8.88
N ARG A 367 26.05 21.72 10.13
CA ARG A 367 26.69 21.15 11.34
C ARG A 367 25.80 20.16 12.07
N THR A 368 24.75 19.70 11.41
CA THR A 368 23.68 18.93 12.04
C THR A 368 23.58 17.55 11.40
N LEU A 369 23.63 16.51 12.23
CA LEU A 369 23.34 15.14 11.81
C LEU A 369 21.92 14.73 12.24
N PHE A 370 21.22 14.06 11.35
CA PHE A 370 19.96 13.40 11.62
C PHE A 370 20.21 11.99 12.13
N LEU A 371 19.69 11.68 13.32
CA LEU A 371 19.77 10.36 13.93
C LEU A 371 18.38 9.71 13.88
N HIS A 372 18.27 8.50 13.34
CA HIS A 372 16.99 7.79 13.32
C HIS A 372 17.09 6.38 13.90
N GLY A 373 15.96 5.86 14.36
CA GLY A 373 15.90 4.54 15.00
C GLY A 373 15.77 4.58 16.52
N LEU A 374 15.46 5.74 17.12
CA LEU A 374 15.26 5.85 18.57
C LEU A 374 14.08 5.00 19.04
N HIS A 375 13.08 4.80 18.17
CA HIS A 375 11.93 3.91 18.41
C HIS A 375 12.30 2.42 18.50
N LYS A 376 13.49 2.03 18.04
CA LYS A 376 14.00 0.66 18.18
C LYS A 376 14.48 0.38 19.60
N ASP A 377 14.56 1.40 20.45
CA ASP A 377 14.80 1.24 21.87
C ASP A 377 13.52 0.80 22.60
N VAL A 378 13.50 -0.48 22.96
CA VAL A 378 12.42 -1.13 23.72
C VAL A 378 12.30 -0.54 25.13
N SER A 379 13.35 0.08 25.69
CA SER A 379 13.25 0.71 27.00
C SER A 379 12.55 2.07 26.98
N GLY A 380 12.34 2.66 25.80
CA GLY A 380 11.81 4.01 25.61
C GLY A 380 12.75 5.13 26.07
N GLN A 381 13.94 4.81 26.58
CA GLN A 381 14.88 5.78 27.11
C GLN A 381 15.41 6.71 26.01
N LEU A 382 15.80 6.16 24.85
CA LEU A 382 16.26 6.92 23.69
C LEU A 382 15.14 7.73 23.04
N GLN A 383 13.88 7.36 23.27
CA GLN A 383 12.72 8.07 22.74
C GLN A 383 12.38 9.30 23.57
N SER A 384 12.60 9.26 24.89
CA SER A 384 12.34 10.37 25.80
C SER A 384 13.45 11.44 25.79
N ALA A 385 13.05 12.71 25.82
CA ALA A 385 13.98 13.83 25.98
C ALA A 385 14.67 13.83 27.35
N THR A 386 13.99 13.40 28.42
CA THR A 386 14.53 13.46 29.80
C THR A 386 15.63 12.45 30.10
N GLY A 387 15.81 11.43 29.25
CA GLY A 387 16.84 10.38 29.43
C GLY A 387 17.71 10.15 28.18
N GLY A 388 17.08 10.12 27.00
CA GLY A 388 17.74 9.76 25.75
C GLY A 388 18.74 10.79 25.25
N ASP A 389 18.49 12.08 25.48
CA ASP A 389 19.36 13.15 24.98
C ASP A 389 20.74 13.08 25.62
N ARG A 390 20.81 12.85 26.94
CA ARG A 390 22.08 12.68 27.66
C ARG A 390 22.86 11.47 27.17
N VAL A 391 22.15 10.37 26.90
CA VAL A 391 22.74 9.11 26.42
C VAL A 391 23.30 9.27 25.01
N LEU A 392 22.57 9.94 24.12
CA LEU A 392 23.01 10.21 22.75
C LEU A 392 24.18 11.20 22.70
N LEU A 393 24.16 12.25 23.54
CA LEU A 393 25.29 13.17 23.70
C LEU A 393 26.53 12.43 24.22
N GLN A 394 26.37 11.54 25.20
CA GLN A 394 27.50 10.75 25.71
C GLN A 394 28.06 9.81 24.64
N ALA A 395 27.21 9.18 23.82
CA ALA A 395 27.64 8.29 22.73
C ALA A 395 28.40 9.04 21.62
N LEU A 396 28.13 10.33 21.43
CA LEU A 396 28.74 11.16 20.38
C LEU A 396 29.73 12.21 20.92
N ALA A 397 30.04 12.17 22.23
CA ALA A 397 30.89 13.16 22.89
C ALA A 397 32.30 13.22 22.30
N SER A 398 32.85 12.06 21.89
CA SER A 398 34.18 11.97 21.26
C SER A 398 34.28 12.69 19.91
N PHE A 399 33.13 13.02 19.30
CA PHE A 399 33.05 13.72 18.03
C PHE A 399 32.64 15.19 18.17
N GLY A 400 32.46 15.70 19.40
CA GLY A 400 32.09 17.11 19.63
C GLY A 400 30.60 17.41 19.45
N ALA A 401 29.72 16.43 19.71
CA ALA A 401 28.27 16.68 19.76
C ALA A 401 27.91 17.63 20.93
N GLU A 402 27.21 18.72 20.63
CA GLU A 402 26.88 19.78 21.59
C GLU A 402 25.44 19.67 22.09
N GLN A 403 24.51 19.40 21.18
CA GLN A 403 23.07 19.46 21.49
C GLN A 403 22.28 18.39 20.73
N ILE A 404 21.25 17.87 21.40
CA ILE A 404 20.19 17.09 20.76
C ILE A 404 18.94 17.95 20.65
N ARG A 405 18.35 17.98 19.46
CA ARG A 405 17.11 18.68 19.14
C ARG A 405 16.08 17.68 18.65
N ARG A 406 14.90 17.67 19.29
CA ARG A 406 13.75 16.83 18.94
C ARG A 406 12.63 17.65 18.31
N PRO A 407 11.66 17.01 17.61
CA PRO A 407 10.46 17.69 17.11
C PRO A 407 9.69 18.38 18.23
N LEU A 408 9.20 19.60 17.97
CA LEU A 408 8.42 20.38 18.92
C LEU A 408 7.08 19.68 19.25
N GLN A 409 6.68 19.70 20.53
CA GLN A 409 5.47 19.07 21.09
C GLN A 409 5.51 17.55 21.34
N ALA A 410 6.61 16.87 21.05
CA ALA A 410 6.74 15.44 21.27
C ALA A 410 7.41 15.13 22.63
N THR A 411 6.71 14.46 23.55
CA THR A 411 7.30 13.93 24.81
C THR A 411 8.24 12.77 24.54
N THR A 412 8.03 12.06 23.42
CA THR A 412 8.88 10.99 22.90
C THR A 412 9.08 11.17 21.39
N SER A 413 10.22 10.76 20.83
CA SER A 413 10.48 10.86 19.40
C SER A 413 11.30 9.68 18.88
N SER A 414 10.96 9.23 17.66
CA SER A 414 11.61 8.15 16.94
C SER A 414 12.92 8.58 16.23
N PHE A 415 13.20 9.89 16.22
CA PHE A 415 14.40 10.49 15.61
C PHE A 415 14.87 11.76 16.32
N CYS A 416 16.17 11.98 16.15
CA CYS A 416 17.06 13.04 16.59
C CYS A 416 17.53 14.05 15.55
N PHE A 417 17.80 15.29 15.93
CA PHE A 417 18.88 16.08 15.30
C PHE A 417 20.00 16.27 16.31
N CYS A 418 21.23 15.97 15.92
CA CYS A 418 22.43 16.18 16.72
C CYS A 418 23.25 17.32 16.11
N GLU A 419 23.45 18.37 16.88
CA GLU A 419 24.20 19.57 16.50
C GLU A 419 25.65 19.43 16.96
N PHE A 420 26.59 19.77 16.07
CA PHE A 420 28.03 19.81 16.31
C PHE A 420 28.52 21.26 16.30
N GLY A 421 29.68 21.49 16.91
CA GLY A 421 30.32 22.82 16.95
C GLY A 421 30.81 23.26 15.57
N THR A 422 31.29 22.34 14.75
CA THR A 422 31.76 22.61 13.37
C THR A 422 31.26 21.58 12.36
N HIS A 423 31.24 21.96 11.07
CA HIS A 423 30.96 21.03 9.96
C HIS A 423 31.96 19.86 9.94
N ASP A 424 33.25 20.13 10.15
CA ASP A 424 34.31 19.11 10.15
C ASP A 424 34.11 18.05 11.24
N GLN A 425 33.63 18.45 12.43
CA GLN A 425 33.30 17.52 13.51
C GLN A 425 32.14 16.59 13.12
N ALA A 426 31.07 17.14 12.52
CA ALA A 426 29.95 16.35 12.01
C ALA A 426 30.35 15.41 10.86
N LEU A 427 31.20 15.88 9.95
CA LEU A 427 31.73 15.08 8.84
C LEU A 427 32.60 13.93 9.34
N GLN A 428 33.52 14.21 10.27
CA GLN A 428 34.38 13.20 10.88
C GLN A 428 33.55 12.14 11.63
N CYS A 429 32.52 12.57 12.36
CA CYS A 429 31.56 11.68 13.01
C CYS A 429 30.90 10.74 12.01
N LEU A 430 30.31 11.29 10.93
CA LEU A 430 29.60 10.51 9.93
C LEU A 430 30.51 9.52 9.18
N GLN A 431 31.71 9.95 8.81
CA GLN A 431 32.71 9.11 8.14
C GLN A 431 33.20 7.97 9.03
N THR A 432 33.49 8.26 10.30
CA THR A 432 33.98 7.26 11.26
C THR A 432 32.90 6.21 11.58
N LEU A 433 31.64 6.65 11.67
CA LEU A 433 30.50 5.78 11.97
C LEU A 433 29.96 5.02 10.76
N GLY A 434 30.39 5.35 9.53
CA GLY A 434 29.85 4.74 8.30
C GLY A 434 28.34 4.91 8.14
N GLY A 435 27.76 5.95 8.77
CA GLY A 435 26.33 6.21 8.79
C GLY A 435 25.50 5.36 9.76
N SER A 436 26.11 4.65 10.71
CA SER A 436 25.37 3.91 11.74
C SER A 436 26.02 4.01 13.12
N LEU A 437 25.19 4.10 14.15
CA LEU A 437 25.59 4.28 15.54
C LEU A 437 24.82 3.29 16.42
N THR A 438 25.51 2.44 17.18
CA THR A 438 24.86 1.56 18.16
C THR A 438 24.88 2.19 19.55
N VAL A 439 23.71 2.37 20.15
CA VAL A 439 23.57 2.96 21.49
C VAL A 439 22.69 2.03 22.33
N HIS A 440 23.21 1.53 23.46
CA HIS A 440 22.52 0.53 24.31
C HIS A 440 21.95 -0.68 23.54
N GLY A 441 22.69 -1.17 22.53
CA GLY A 441 22.26 -2.30 21.69
C GLY A 441 21.22 -1.93 20.61
N VAL A 442 20.86 -0.65 20.50
CA VAL A 442 19.94 -0.12 19.50
C VAL A 442 20.72 0.43 18.32
N LEU A 443 20.50 -0.13 17.13
CA LEU A 443 21.16 0.34 15.90
C LEU A 443 20.44 1.58 15.34
N LEU A 444 21.06 2.73 15.56
CA LEU A 444 20.67 4.01 14.99
C LEU A 444 21.37 4.22 13.65
N THR A 445 20.72 4.96 12.78
CA THR A 445 21.31 5.41 11.52
C THR A 445 21.59 6.89 11.62
N VAL A 446 22.73 7.30 11.07
CA VAL A 446 23.24 8.67 11.12
C VAL A 446 23.39 9.18 9.70
N LYS A 447 22.85 10.36 9.40
CA LYS A 447 22.94 11.03 8.10
C LYS A 447 23.08 12.54 8.30
N TRP A 448 23.47 13.28 7.25
CA TRP A 448 23.33 14.73 7.25
C TRP A 448 21.86 15.13 7.44
N ALA A 449 21.60 16.13 8.28
CA ALA A 449 20.30 16.76 8.30
C ALA A 449 20.13 17.57 7.00
N THR A 450 19.02 17.39 6.31
CA THR A 450 18.69 18.22 5.14
C THR A 450 18.36 19.62 5.62
N THR A 451 19.27 20.57 5.42
CA THR A 451 19.02 21.99 5.67
C THR A 451 18.05 22.51 4.62
N ALA A 452 16.78 22.67 4.99
CA ALA A 452 15.90 23.56 4.25
C ALA A 452 16.37 24.99 4.51
N ASN A 453 17.12 25.55 3.54
CA ASN A 453 17.48 26.96 3.36
C ASN A 453 18.29 27.63 4.49
N ALA A 454 19.61 27.64 4.34
CA ALA A 454 20.49 28.63 4.96
C ALA A 454 21.41 29.26 3.90
N ALA A 455 20.85 30.14 3.06
CA ALA A 455 21.64 31.11 2.32
C ALA A 455 20.98 32.48 2.49
N THR A 456 21.45 33.22 3.49
CA THR A 456 21.18 34.65 3.65
C THR A 456 21.86 35.39 2.50
N GLY A 457 21.08 36.00 1.61
CA GLY A 457 21.60 37.05 0.73
C GLY A 457 21.94 38.32 1.54
N PRO A 458 22.75 39.24 0.99
CA PRO A 458 23.31 40.38 1.72
C PRO A 458 22.29 41.39 2.27
N ASP A 459 21.04 41.36 1.81
CA ASP A 459 20.05 42.43 2.05
C ASP A 459 18.93 42.08 3.05
N GLY A 460 19.09 41.03 3.85
CA GLY A 460 18.27 40.84 5.06
C GLY A 460 16.76 40.65 4.88
N SER A 461 16.27 40.24 3.70
CA SER A 461 14.85 39.90 3.50
C SER A 461 14.58 38.40 3.64
N ASN A 462 13.49 38.05 4.33
CA ASN A 462 13.11 36.68 4.72
C ASN A 462 12.17 36.05 3.68
N PRO A 463 12.51 34.95 2.97
CA PRO A 463 11.65 34.40 1.94
C PRO A 463 10.66 33.39 2.52
N LYS A 464 9.61 33.88 3.19
CA LYS A 464 8.37 33.09 3.39
C LYS A 464 7.41 33.35 2.24
N ARG A 465 7.48 32.49 1.21
CA ARG A 465 6.40 32.00 0.34
C ARG A 465 7.06 31.44 -0.91
N GLN A 466 7.05 30.12 -1.06
CA GLN A 466 7.46 29.47 -2.29
C GLN A 466 6.46 29.90 -3.37
N ARG A 467 6.87 30.86 -4.20
CA ARG A 467 6.22 31.20 -5.46
C ARG A 467 6.22 29.92 -6.29
N LEU A 468 5.05 29.51 -6.79
CA LEU A 468 4.98 28.39 -7.70
C LEU A 468 5.77 28.76 -8.95
N THR A 469 6.64 27.85 -9.36
CA THR A 469 7.35 27.97 -10.62
C THR A 469 6.43 27.65 -11.80
N GLU A 470 6.72 28.11 -13.01
CA GLU A 470 5.92 27.75 -14.20
C GLU A 470 5.77 26.22 -14.36
N PRO A 471 6.81 25.38 -14.12
CA PRO A 471 6.67 23.93 -14.09
C PRO A 471 5.75 23.39 -13.00
N GLU A 472 5.73 24.02 -11.82
CA GLU A 472 4.84 23.64 -10.70
C GLU A 472 3.40 24.13 -10.92
N ALA A 473 3.22 25.17 -11.75
CA ALA A 473 1.94 25.74 -12.11
C ALA A 473 1.37 25.23 -13.44
N ARG A 474 1.96 24.17 -14.04
CA ARG A 474 1.54 23.59 -15.34
C ARG A 474 0.05 23.25 -15.46
N GLU A 475 -0.60 22.97 -14.32
CA GLU A 475 -2.04 22.65 -14.24
C GLU A 475 -2.91 23.85 -13.84
N SER A 476 -2.32 25.03 -13.64
CA SER A 476 -3.01 26.26 -13.27
C SER A 476 -3.16 27.20 -14.46
N SER A 477 -4.37 27.72 -14.65
CA SER A 477 -4.64 28.86 -15.53
C SER A 477 -4.99 30.13 -14.75
N THR A 478 -4.65 30.18 -13.45
CA THR A 478 -5.02 31.28 -12.56
C THR A 478 -3.80 32.04 -12.07
N ILE A 479 -3.86 33.37 -12.16
CA ILE A 479 -2.88 34.29 -11.58
C ILE A 479 -3.49 34.93 -10.33
N HIS A 480 -2.74 34.91 -9.22
CA HIS A 480 -3.04 35.64 -8.00
C HIS A 480 -2.27 36.97 -7.98
N TYR A 481 -2.98 38.06 -7.72
CA TYR A 481 -2.40 39.38 -7.49
C TYR A 481 -2.64 39.85 -6.06
N LYS A 482 -1.70 40.64 -5.52
CA LYS A 482 -1.86 41.32 -4.23
C LYS A 482 -1.65 42.82 -4.40
N LEU A 483 -2.63 43.59 -3.95
CA LEU A 483 -2.63 45.04 -3.89
C LEU A 483 -2.02 45.54 -2.57
N PRO A 484 -1.24 46.63 -2.60
CA PRO A 484 -0.89 47.41 -1.43
C PRO A 484 -2.13 47.89 -0.65
N PRO A 485 -2.19 47.76 0.69
CA PRO A 485 -3.32 48.25 1.49
C PRO A 485 -3.63 49.74 1.31
N GLN A 486 -2.60 50.54 0.98
CA GLN A 486 -2.73 51.97 0.72
C GLN A 486 -3.57 52.28 -0.53
N MET A 487 -3.75 51.31 -1.43
CA MET A 487 -4.59 51.47 -2.63
C MET A 487 -6.08 51.48 -2.33
N LEU A 488 -6.51 50.91 -1.20
CA LEU A 488 -7.93 50.71 -0.88
C LEU A 488 -8.41 51.61 0.26
N ASN A 489 -7.50 52.27 0.98
CA ASN A 489 -7.78 52.92 2.28
C ASN A 489 -7.78 54.47 2.25
N GLY A 490 -7.78 55.12 1.08
CA GLY A 490 -7.77 56.59 0.95
C GLY A 490 -9.13 57.20 0.57
N PRO A 491 -9.37 58.50 0.87
CA PRO A 491 -10.66 59.17 0.66
C PRO A 491 -11.06 59.32 -0.83
N ASN A 492 -10.11 59.20 -1.76
CA ASN A 492 -10.32 59.21 -3.22
C ASN A 492 -9.78 57.92 -3.89
N SER A 493 -9.62 56.84 -3.12
CA SER A 493 -9.04 55.60 -3.64
C SER A 493 -10.08 54.78 -4.41
N PRO A 494 -9.71 54.16 -5.56
CA PRO A 494 -10.61 53.32 -6.31
C PRO A 494 -10.98 52.06 -5.50
N SER A 495 -12.19 51.54 -5.71
CA SER A 495 -12.61 50.29 -5.05
C SER A 495 -11.77 49.12 -5.55
N HIS A 496 -11.67 48.06 -4.74
CA HIS A 496 -11.00 46.82 -5.15
C HIS A 496 -11.58 46.25 -6.44
N GLU A 497 -12.91 46.37 -6.62
CA GLU A 497 -13.63 45.97 -7.82
C GLU A 497 -13.19 46.74 -9.08
N THR A 498 -13.00 48.05 -8.97
CA THR A 498 -12.51 48.89 -10.06
C THR A 498 -11.06 48.53 -10.42
N VAL A 499 -10.21 48.30 -9.43
CA VAL A 499 -8.81 47.90 -9.66
C VAL A 499 -8.73 46.51 -10.31
N ALA A 500 -9.56 45.58 -9.86
CA ALA A 500 -9.64 44.23 -10.41
C ALA A 500 -10.14 44.23 -11.86
N GLU A 501 -11.14 45.06 -12.19
CA GLU A 501 -11.61 45.24 -13.58
C GLU A 501 -10.51 45.82 -14.49
N THR A 502 -9.76 46.77 -13.94
CA THR A 502 -8.64 47.38 -14.66
C THR A 502 -7.52 46.36 -14.91
N LEU A 503 -7.23 45.46 -13.96
CA LEU A 503 -6.25 44.39 -14.15
C LEU A 503 -6.72 43.34 -15.16
N ARG A 504 -8.00 42.97 -15.11
CA ARG A 504 -8.63 42.02 -16.03
C ARG A 504 -8.54 42.50 -17.48
N THR A 505 -9.01 43.72 -17.75
CA THR A 505 -8.95 44.36 -19.09
C THR A 505 -7.51 44.54 -19.56
N TRP A 506 -6.58 44.87 -18.67
CA TRP A 506 -5.16 45.01 -19.02
C TRP A 506 -4.53 43.68 -19.45
N MET A 507 -4.89 42.56 -18.81
CA MET A 507 -4.45 41.22 -19.20
C MET A 507 -5.00 40.81 -20.57
N GLU A 508 -6.28 41.07 -20.85
CA GLU A 508 -6.90 40.79 -22.15
C GLU A 508 -6.21 41.58 -23.27
N HIS A 509 -6.06 42.89 -23.09
CA HIS A 509 -5.33 43.73 -24.04
C HIS A 509 -3.89 43.25 -24.25
N THR A 510 -3.22 42.78 -23.19
CA THR A 510 -1.86 42.22 -23.30
C THR A 510 -1.83 40.99 -24.22
N LEU A 511 -2.84 40.12 -24.13
CA LEU A 511 -2.97 38.94 -24.99
C LEU A 511 -3.33 39.33 -26.43
N GLU A 512 -4.23 40.29 -26.62
CA GLU A 512 -4.62 40.80 -27.94
C GLU A 512 -3.43 41.42 -28.68
N TYR A 513 -2.59 42.20 -27.99
CA TYR A 513 -1.39 42.80 -28.59
C TYR A 513 -0.29 41.78 -28.87
N ALA A 514 -0.18 40.72 -28.09
CA ALA A 514 0.78 39.64 -28.36
C ALA A 514 0.45 38.88 -29.66
N LEU A 515 -0.79 38.98 -30.15
CA LEU A 515 -1.25 38.35 -31.38
C LEU A 515 -1.26 39.29 -32.60
N ALA A 516 -1.03 40.59 -32.41
CA ALA A 516 -0.91 41.55 -33.52
C ALA A 516 0.49 41.47 -34.15
N SER A 517 0.57 41.27 -35.47
CA SER A 517 1.83 41.11 -36.22
C SER A 517 2.73 42.36 -36.18
N GLU A 518 4.06 42.17 -36.18
CA GLU A 518 5.07 43.25 -36.09
C GLU A 518 5.10 44.23 -37.28
N ASP A 519 4.36 43.97 -38.37
CA ASP A 519 4.39 44.79 -39.59
C ASP A 519 3.37 45.95 -39.66
N ASP A 520 2.48 46.11 -38.67
CA ASP A 520 1.50 47.22 -38.67
C ASP A 520 2.00 48.41 -37.83
N THR A 521 2.84 49.25 -38.46
CA THR A 521 3.38 50.48 -37.86
C THR A 521 2.41 51.67 -37.83
N ASP A 522 1.14 51.51 -38.23
CA ASP A 522 0.14 52.57 -38.12
C ASP A 522 -1.07 52.14 -37.29
N HIS A 523 -1.41 52.97 -36.30
CA HIS A 523 -2.46 52.77 -35.33
C HIS A 523 -3.82 52.40 -35.94
N ALA A 524 -4.36 51.20 -35.64
CA ALA A 524 -5.69 51.01 -35.04
C ALA A 524 -6.07 49.52 -34.90
N THR A 525 -6.39 49.13 -33.66
CA THR A 525 -7.08 47.89 -33.22
C THR A 525 -6.38 46.54 -33.47
N PRO A 526 -6.18 45.71 -32.42
CA PRO A 526 -5.76 44.32 -32.62
C PRO A 526 -6.82 43.60 -33.48
N THR A 527 -6.35 42.82 -34.46
CA THR A 527 -7.20 42.11 -35.45
C THR A 527 -8.13 41.07 -34.82
N VAL A 528 -7.84 40.65 -33.58
CA VAL A 528 -8.65 39.74 -32.77
C VAL A 528 -8.79 40.35 -31.37
N GLN A 529 -10.04 40.57 -30.92
CA GLN A 529 -10.35 41.09 -29.59
C GLN A 529 -10.87 39.98 -28.67
N ALA A 530 -10.65 40.11 -27.37
CA ALA A 530 -11.14 39.17 -26.36
C ALA A 530 -12.67 39.09 -26.32
N ALA A 531 -13.38 40.12 -26.78
CA ALA A 531 -14.83 40.08 -26.97
C ALA A 531 -15.27 39.00 -27.98
N ASP A 532 -14.46 38.76 -29.02
CA ASP A 532 -14.78 37.87 -30.14
C ASP A 532 -14.04 36.51 -30.07
N GLU A 533 -12.93 36.42 -29.31
CA GLU A 533 -12.15 35.20 -29.12
C GLU A 533 -12.14 34.72 -27.65
N PRO A 534 -12.87 33.63 -27.32
CA PRO A 534 -12.96 33.09 -25.97
C PRO A 534 -11.61 32.71 -25.34
N ALA A 535 -10.60 32.37 -26.15
CA ALA A 535 -9.26 32.02 -25.65
C ALA A 535 -8.49 33.20 -25.02
N LEU A 536 -8.90 34.45 -25.30
CA LEU A 536 -8.27 35.66 -24.77
C LEU A 536 -9.00 36.25 -23.57
N GLN A 537 -10.18 35.73 -23.24
CA GLN A 537 -11.00 36.25 -22.13
C GLN A 537 -10.39 35.93 -20.77
N VAL A 538 -10.42 36.92 -19.88
CA VAL A 538 -9.94 36.80 -18.50
C VAL A 538 -11.09 37.10 -17.54
N GLN A 539 -11.32 36.20 -16.59
CA GLN A 539 -12.31 36.40 -15.52
C GLN A 539 -11.63 36.87 -14.24
N LYS A 540 -12.22 37.85 -13.55
CA LYS A 540 -11.73 38.31 -12.23
C LYS A 540 -12.54 37.66 -11.12
N ARG A 541 -11.85 37.27 -10.04
CA ARG A 541 -12.46 36.79 -8.79
C ARG A 541 -11.89 37.55 -7.61
N LEU A 542 -12.78 38.12 -6.81
CA LEU A 542 -12.44 38.80 -5.57
C LEU A 542 -12.85 37.97 -4.34
N PRO A 543 -12.12 38.08 -3.21
CA PRO A 543 -12.56 37.55 -1.93
C PRO A 543 -13.89 38.19 -1.50
N SER A 544 -14.70 37.45 -0.76
CA SER A 544 -15.99 37.92 -0.22
C SER A 544 -15.85 39.00 0.86
N ASP A 545 -14.66 39.11 1.46
CA ASP A 545 -14.33 40.15 2.44
C ASP A 545 -13.68 41.34 1.70
N GLU A 546 -14.40 42.46 1.65
CA GLU A 546 -13.95 43.69 0.98
C GLU A 546 -12.68 44.28 1.63
N ALA A 547 -12.32 43.87 2.85
CA ALA A 547 -11.08 44.28 3.51
C ALA A 547 -9.82 43.57 2.96
N MET A 548 -9.98 42.53 2.13
CA MET A 548 -8.87 41.75 1.59
C MET A 548 -8.23 42.44 0.38
N THR A 549 -6.90 42.61 0.43
CA THR A 549 -6.14 43.34 -0.60
C THR A 549 -5.58 42.42 -1.70
N PHE A 550 -6.23 41.31 -2.03
CA PHE A 550 -5.74 40.38 -3.06
C PHE A 550 -6.88 39.82 -3.89
N GLY A 551 -6.60 39.38 -5.11
CA GLY A 551 -7.60 38.78 -6.00
C GLY A 551 -6.99 37.81 -7.01
N PHE A 552 -7.84 37.23 -7.84
CA PHE A 552 -7.48 36.20 -8.81
C PHE A 552 -7.96 36.57 -10.21
N LEU A 553 -7.18 36.19 -11.21
CA LEU A 553 -7.47 36.33 -12.63
C LEU A 553 -7.40 34.94 -13.26
N ASP A 554 -8.52 34.44 -13.75
CA ASP A 554 -8.65 33.12 -14.37
C ASP A 554 -8.61 33.26 -15.90
N PHE A 555 -7.68 32.56 -16.54
CA PHE A 555 -7.47 32.56 -17.98
C PHE A 555 -8.04 31.28 -18.60
N ALA A 556 -8.36 31.34 -19.90
CA ALA A 556 -8.86 30.19 -20.67
C ALA A 556 -7.85 29.02 -20.78
N SER A 557 -6.54 29.29 -20.64
CA SER A 557 -5.50 28.26 -20.66
C SER A 557 -4.25 28.67 -19.87
N HIS A 558 -3.44 27.67 -19.48
CA HIS A 558 -2.12 27.89 -18.87
C HIS A 558 -1.19 28.70 -19.78
N ALA A 559 -1.24 28.46 -21.10
CA ALA A 559 -0.43 29.20 -22.07
C ALA A 559 -0.79 30.69 -22.11
N ALA A 560 -2.08 31.03 -22.07
CA ALA A 560 -2.54 32.42 -22.00
C ALA A 560 -2.09 33.09 -20.70
N ALA A 561 -2.25 32.41 -19.55
CA ALA A 561 -1.77 32.93 -18.27
C ALA A 561 -0.25 33.13 -18.25
N SER A 562 0.52 32.18 -18.77
CA SER A 562 1.99 32.26 -18.82
C SER A 562 2.45 33.43 -19.70
N MET A 563 1.82 33.61 -20.88
CA MET A 563 2.13 34.70 -21.80
C MET A 563 1.84 36.08 -21.17
N ALA A 564 0.68 36.26 -20.53
CA ALA A 564 0.34 37.51 -19.88
C ALA A 564 1.26 37.81 -18.68
N LEU A 565 1.58 36.78 -17.89
CA LEU A 565 2.48 36.88 -16.73
C LEU A 565 3.91 37.24 -17.15
N ALA A 566 4.42 36.60 -18.21
CA ALA A 566 5.73 36.89 -18.79
C ALA A 566 5.80 38.31 -19.35
N THR A 567 4.75 38.76 -20.03
CA THR A 567 4.72 40.09 -20.65
C THR A 567 4.69 41.22 -19.61
N LEU A 568 3.93 41.06 -18.51
CA LEU A 568 3.79 42.11 -17.50
C LEU A 568 4.88 42.11 -16.43
N THR A 569 5.50 40.96 -16.17
CA THR A 569 6.53 40.83 -15.12
C THR A 569 7.94 40.61 -15.64
N GLY A 570 8.09 40.28 -16.93
CA GLY A 570 9.36 39.86 -17.52
C GLY A 570 9.74 38.40 -17.19
N SER A 571 8.84 37.63 -16.57
CA SER A 571 9.09 36.25 -16.13
C SER A 571 7.83 35.38 -16.21
N THR A 572 7.96 34.16 -16.71
CA THR A 572 6.87 33.15 -16.72
C THR A 572 6.57 32.60 -15.32
N GLU A 573 7.44 32.88 -14.35
CA GLU A 573 7.29 32.47 -12.94
C GLU A 573 6.42 33.45 -12.14
N GLY A 574 6.08 34.59 -12.73
CA GLY A 574 5.51 35.76 -12.07
C GLY A 574 6.58 36.69 -11.52
N GLY A 575 6.16 37.80 -10.92
CA GLY A 575 7.08 38.89 -10.63
C GLY A 575 6.43 40.15 -10.09
N ARG A 576 7.30 41.11 -9.78
CA ARG A 576 6.91 42.50 -9.60
C ARG A 576 6.57 43.07 -10.99
N VAL A 577 5.45 43.79 -11.09
CA VAL A 577 5.16 44.61 -12.27
C VAL A 577 5.96 45.91 -12.15
N THR A 578 6.77 46.23 -13.15
CA THR A 578 7.58 47.46 -13.22
C THR A 578 7.12 48.34 -14.38
N MET A 579 7.35 49.65 -14.26
CA MET A 579 7.06 50.62 -15.33
C MET A 579 7.87 50.37 -16.60
N GLU A 580 9.03 49.72 -16.48
CA GLU A 580 9.93 49.40 -17.60
C GLU A 580 9.47 48.15 -18.38
N ASN A 581 8.91 47.15 -17.69
CA ASN A 581 8.49 45.89 -18.31
C ASN A 581 7.06 45.95 -18.87
N ALA A 582 6.19 46.77 -18.27
CA ALA A 582 4.77 46.81 -18.61
C ALA A 582 4.47 47.91 -19.65
N LYS A 583 4.33 47.54 -20.93
CA LYS A 583 3.87 48.47 -21.97
C LYS A 583 2.42 48.92 -21.68
N ARG A 584 2.13 50.22 -21.86
CA ARG A 584 0.78 50.82 -21.76
C ARG A 584 0.07 50.61 -20.39
N VAL A 585 0.77 50.92 -19.30
CA VAL A 585 0.22 50.92 -17.94
C VAL A 585 -1.07 51.77 -17.85
N PRO A 586 -2.19 51.24 -17.30
CA PRO A 586 -3.42 51.99 -17.07
C PRO A 586 -3.21 53.20 -16.13
N GLU A 587 -3.96 54.29 -16.34
CA GLU A 587 -3.80 55.54 -15.56
C GLU A 587 -3.97 55.35 -14.05
N VAL A 588 -4.86 54.43 -13.64
CA VAL A 588 -5.08 54.04 -12.24
C VAL A 588 -3.78 53.56 -11.58
N PHE A 589 -2.90 52.86 -12.31
CA PHE A 589 -1.61 52.39 -11.80
C PHE A 589 -0.47 53.41 -11.98
N LYS A 590 -0.60 54.34 -12.94
CA LYS A 590 0.36 55.45 -13.10
C LYS A 590 0.32 56.44 -11.95
N SER A 591 -0.87 56.77 -11.44
CA SER A 591 -1.02 57.66 -10.27
C SER A 591 -0.46 57.03 -8.97
N LEU A 592 -0.45 55.69 -8.88
CA LEU A 592 0.03 54.93 -7.72
C LEU A 592 1.56 54.79 -7.65
N TRP A 593 2.22 54.72 -8.81
CA TRP A 593 3.68 54.61 -8.90
C TRP A 593 4.38 55.97 -9.05
N GLY A 594 3.62 57.07 -9.12
CA GLY A 594 4.14 58.43 -9.33
C GLY A 594 4.65 59.18 -8.10
N GLY A 595 4.70 58.55 -6.92
CA GLY A 595 5.30 59.12 -5.70
C GLY A 595 6.72 58.59 -5.45
N SER A 596 7.58 59.39 -4.78
CA SER A 596 8.99 59.11 -4.48
C SER A 596 9.29 57.61 -4.26
N ALA A 597 10.27 57.09 -5.01
CA ALA A 597 10.56 55.66 -5.20
C ALA A 597 10.92 54.86 -3.93
N ALA A 598 11.00 55.50 -2.76
CA ALA A 598 11.40 54.88 -1.50
C ALA A 598 10.23 54.21 -0.73
N ASP A 599 8.96 54.58 -0.97
CA ASP A 599 7.83 54.12 -0.13
C ASP A 599 6.67 53.46 -0.90
N THR A 600 6.79 53.24 -2.22
CA THR A 600 5.73 52.61 -3.02
C THR A 600 5.85 51.08 -3.09
N GLN A 601 4.96 50.38 -2.38
CA GLN A 601 4.85 48.91 -2.41
C GLN A 601 4.47 48.42 -3.82
N PRO A 602 5.15 47.40 -4.41
CA PRO A 602 4.88 46.98 -5.78
C PRO A 602 3.63 46.10 -5.97
N LEU A 603 3.03 46.13 -7.16
CA LEU A 603 2.06 45.11 -7.60
C LEU A 603 2.80 43.81 -7.92
N TYR A 604 2.37 42.72 -7.30
CA TYR A 604 2.92 41.39 -7.54
C TYR A 604 1.89 40.50 -8.22
N LEU A 605 2.32 39.84 -9.29
CA LEU A 605 1.57 38.80 -10.00
C LEU A 605 2.30 37.47 -9.79
N ASN A 606 1.57 36.44 -9.38
CA ASN A 606 2.13 35.11 -9.14
C ASN A 606 1.13 34.05 -9.59
N TRP A 607 1.60 32.88 -9.97
CA TRP A 607 0.74 31.71 -10.12
C TRP A 607 -0.07 31.45 -8.86
N ALA A 608 -1.39 31.29 -9.03
CA ALA A 608 -2.23 30.72 -8.00
C ALA A 608 -2.17 29.18 -8.12
N ARG A 609 -2.36 28.49 -6.99
CA ARG A 609 -2.62 27.05 -7.04
C ARG A 609 -3.89 26.81 -7.87
N PRO A 610 -3.94 25.74 -8.68
CA PRO A 610 -5.13 25.42 -9.45
C PRO A 610 -6.34 25.38 -8.51
N LYS A 611 -7.44 25.97 -8.95
CA LYS A 611 -8.69 26.02 -8.20
C LYS A 611 -9.07 24.58 -7.84
N GLU A 612 -9.08 24.24 -6.55
CA GLU A 612 -9.83 23.07 -6.09
C GLU A 612 -11.28 23.39 -6.44
N ALA A 613 -11.79 22.77 -7.51
CA ALA A 613 -13.08 23.14 -8.08
C ALA A 613 -14.16 23.04 -6.99
N ASP A 614 -14.97 24.11 -6.89
CA ASP A 614 -16.00 24.28 -5.89
C ASP A 614 -16.84 23.02 -5.77
N VAL A 615 -16.72 22.49 -4.57
CA VAL A 615 -17.35 21.34 -4.00
C VAL A 615 -18.84 21.82 -3.90
N HIS A 616 -19.70 21.49 -4.90
CA HIS A 616 -21.18 21.65 -4.88
C HIS A 616 -21.96 20.44 -5.45
N ASN A 617 -22.05 19.34 -4.69
CA ASN A 617 -22.81 18.11 -4.90
C ASN A 617 -23.00 17.33 -3.57
N ILE A 618 -23.31 18.07 -2.50
CA ILE A 618 -23.70 17.52 -1.20
C ILE A 618 -25.18 17.14 -1.18
N ILE A 619 -25.44 15.83 -1.13
CA ILE A 619 -26.66 15.30 -0.54
C ILE A 619 -26.31 14.89 0.89
N GLU A 620 -27.16 15.27 1.83
CA GLU A 620 -27.07 14.89 3.23
C GLU A 620 -28.27 13.99 3.55
N ASP A 621 -28.02 12.74 3.96
CA ASP A 621 -29.09 11.85 4.40
C ASP A 621 -29.25 11.86 5.93
N ALA A 622 -30.30 11.20 6.42
CA ALA A 622 -30.72 11.23 7.83
C ALA A 622 -29.67 10.72 8.85
N SER A 623 -28.49 10.28 8.40
CA SER A 623 -27.34 9.97 9.23
C SER A 623 -26.36 11.13 9.45
N GLY A 624 -26.60 12.31 8.86
CA GLY A 624 -25.81 13.52 9.08
C GLY A 624 -24.47 13.57 8.34
N PHE A 625 -24.35 12.86 7.21
CA PHE A 625 -23.16 12.92 6.33
C PHE A 625 -23.44 13.68 5.03
N LYS A 626 -22.56 14.64 4.73
CA LYS A 626 -22.55 15.51 3.54
C LYS A 626 -21.61 14.95 2.43
N PHE A 627 -22.08 14.71 1.19
CA PHE A 627 -21.28 14.25 0.01
C PHE A 627 -20.75 15.38 -0.89
N GLU A 628 -19.89 15.15 -1.89
CA GLU A 628 -19.64 16.11 -3.01
C GLU A 628 -19.08 15.41 -4.26
N ARG A 629 -19.74 15.49 -5.43
CA ARG A 629 -19.22 15.18 -6.80
C ARG A 629 -18.68 16.48 -7.47
N ARG A 630 -17.74 16.55 -8.42
CA ARG A 630 -17.67 15.96 -9.76
C ARG A 630 -16.23 15.64 -10.16
N HIS A 631 -16.11 14.58 -10.96
CA HIS A 631 -14.91 14.03 -11.56
C HIS A 631 -14.99 14.26 -13.08
N PHE A 632 -13.97 14.84 -13.71
CA PHE A 632 -13.60 14.44 -15.07
C PHE A 632 -12.36 13.54 -14.93
N PRO A 633 -12.39 12.29 -15.39
CA PRO A 633 -11.31 11.35 -15.14
C PRO A 633 -10.04 11.80 -15.87
N ALA A 634 -8.87 11.58 -15.23
CA ALA A 634 -7.59 11.62 -15.93
C ALA A 634 -7.68 10.74 -17.19
N ASP A 635 -7.11 11.18 -18.30
CA ASP A 635 -7.20 10.46 -19.56
C ASP A 635 -6.53 9.08 -19.42
N ALA A 636 -7.34 8.05 -19.11
CA ALA A 636 -6.92 6.67 -18.90
C ALA A 636 -6.20 6.07 -20.12
N ARG A 637 -6.18 6.78 -21.26
CA ARG A 637 -5.40 6.44 -22.45
C ARG A 637 -3.90 6.66 -22.28
N LYS A 638 -3.43 7.62 -21.46
CA LYS A 638 -1.99 7.95 -21.40
C LYS A 638 -1.14 6.80 -20.87
N ASP A 639 -1.64 6.04 -19.90
CA ASP A 639 -0.93 4.91 -19.27
C ASP A 639 -1.39 3.52 -19.75
N CYS A 640 -2.27 3.45 -20.76
CA CYS A 640 -2.84 2.19 -21.24
C CYS A 640 -1.97 1.50 -22.30
N TRP A 641 -1.53 0.27 -22.03
CA TRP A 641 -0.70 -0.54 -22.96
C TRP A 641 -1.37 -0.89 -24.29
N PHE A 642 -2.70 -0.76 -24.36
CA PHE A 642 -3.51 -1.10 -25.52
C PHE A 642 -4.04 0.13 -26.27
N CYS A 643 -3.86 1.33 -25.75
CA CYS A 643 -4.23 2.55 -26.46
C CYS A 643 -3.12 2.92 -27.44
N LEU A 644 -3.41 2.94 -28.75
CA LEU A 644 -2.42 3.27 -29.79
C LEU A 644 -1.80 4.67 -29.62
N ALA A 645 -2.51 5.58 -28.94
CA ALA A 645 -2.04 6.92 -28.60
C ALA A 645 -1.17 6.98 -27.32
N SER A 646 -1.09 5.90 -26.55
CA SER A 646 -0.22 5.80 -25.37
C SER A 646 1.23 5.58 -25.77
N GLU A 647 2.16 6.24 -25.07
CA GLU A 647 3.59 5.92 -25.17
C GLU A 647 3.93 4.54 -24.60
N ALA A 648 3.08 4.00 -23.71
CA ALA A 648 3.25 2.66 -23.14
C ALA A 648 2.76 1.53 -24.06
N CYS A 649 2.24 1.85 -25.25
CA CYS A 649 1.77 0.86 -26.22
C CYS A 649 2.94 0.22 -26.98
N GLU A 650 2.98 -1.11 -26.97
CA GLU A 650 4.08 -1.92 -27.51
C GLU A 650 3.86 -2.18 -29.01
N LYS A 651 4.15 -1.16 -29.81
CA LYS A 651 3.80 -1.11 -31.24
C LYS A 651 4.41 -2.25 -32.07
N HIS A 652 5.52 -2.86 -31.64
CA HIS A 652 6.15 -3.98 -32.37
C HIS A 652 5.33 -5.28 -32.32
N LEU A 653 4.37 -5.38 -31.40
CA LEU A 653 3.46 -6.53 -31.30
C LEU A 653 2.24 -6.40 -32.21
N ILE A 654 2.00 -5.24 -32.82
CA ILE A 654 0.84 -5.00 -33.69
C ILE A 654 0.98 -5.82 -34.98
N THR A 655 0.00 -6.67 -35.26
CA THR A 655 -0.03 -7.54 -36.45
C THR A 655 -0.98 -7.04 -37.53
N GLY A 656 -1.92 -6.16 -37.20
CA GLY A 656 -2.80 -5.51 -38.19
C GLY A 656 -3.63 -4.40 -37.57
N VAL A 657 -3.99 -3.38 -38.35
CA VAL A 657 -4.86 -2.28 -37.92
C VAL A 657 -6.06 -2.23 -38.87
N TYR A 658 -7.25 -2.12 -38.32
CA TYR A 658 -8.52 -2.13 -39.05
C TYR A 658 -9.34 -0.88 -38.70
N GLN A 659 -10.62 -0.85 -39.08
CA GLN A 659 -11.45 0.35 -38.98
C GLN A 659 -11.85 0.69 -37.54
N SER A 660 -12.23 -0.32 -36.75
CA SER A 660 -12.75 -0.15 -35.39
C SER A 660 -11.94 -0.92 -34.33
N CYS A 661 -11.09 -1.84 -34.76
CA CYS A 661 -10.17 -2.60 -33.91
C CYS A 661 -8.77 -2.74 -34.55
N TYR A 662 -7.83 -3.28 -33.79
CA TYR A 662 -6.53 -3.72 -34.29
C TYR A 662 -6.17 -5.08 -33.68
N ALA A 663 -5.28 -5.80 -34.35
CA ALA A 663 -4.75 -7.09 -33.92
C ALA A 663 -3.32 -6.93 -33.41
N ALA A 664 -2.98 -7.59 -32.32
CA ALA A 664 -1.62 -7.63 -31.78
C ALA A 664 -1.32 -8.99 -31.15
N MET A 665 -0.05 -9.38 -31.12
CA MET A 665 0.40 -10.51 -30.31
C MET A 665 0.50 -10.12 -28.83
N PRO A 666 0.20 -11.03 -27.89
CA PRO A 666 0.46 -10.79 -26.47
C PRO A 666 1.95 -10.99 -26.16
N LYS A 667 2.47 -10.25 -25.17
CA LYS A 667 3.85 -10.43 -24.63
C LYS A 667 4.16 -11.83 -24.12
N GLY A 668 3.12 -12.56 -23.70
CA GLY A 668 3.22 -13.95 -23.24
C GLY A 668 2.29 -14.84 -24.03
N PRO A 669 2.63 -15.21 -25.28
CA PRO A 669 1.79 -16.02 -26.14
C PRO A 669 1.69 -17.46 -25.63
N VAL A 670 0.49 -18.05 -25.71
CA VAL A 670 0.23 -19.45 -25.36
C VAL A 670 0.56 -20.36 -26.56
N HIS A 671 0.51 -19.79 -27.75
CA HIS A 671 0.79 -20.41 -29.03
C HIS A 671 1.39 -19.34 -29.97
N GLN A 672 2.22 -19.73 -30.94
CA GLN A 672 2.83 -18.82 -31.92
C GLN A 672 1.84 -18.07 -32.83
N GLY A 673 0.57 -18.49 -32.82
CA GLY A 673 -0.55 -17.84 -33.49
C GLY A 673 -1.56 -17.20 -32.54
N HIS A 674 -1.18 -16.94 -31.27
CA HIS A 674 -2.05 -16.28 -30.30
C HIS A 674 -2.17 -14.78 -30.64
N VAL A 675 -3.40 -14.34 -30.92
CA VAL A 675 -3.72 -12.96 -31.28
C VAL A 675 -4.72 -12.35 -30.31
N LEU A 676 -4.50 -11.08 -29.97
CA LEU A 676 -5.44 -10.20 -29.29
C LEU A 676 -6.15 -9.32 -30.33
N LEU A 677 -7.48 -9.32 -30.34
CA LEU A 677 -8.28 -8.33 -31.06
C LEU A 677 -8.71 -7.25 -30.06
N ILE A 678 -8.36 -6.00 -30.35
CA ILE A 678 -8.44 -4.90 -29.39
C ILE A 678 -9.21 -3.73 -30.04
N PRO A 679 -10.30 -3.22 -29.45
CA PRO A 679 -11.00 -2.06 -29.99
C PRO A 679 -10.11 -0.83 -29.96
N VAL A 680 -10.20 0.05 -30.96
CA VAL A 680 -9.46 1.32 -30.96
C VAL A 680 -9.93 2.22 -29.81
N LYS A 681 -11.24 2.19 -29.51
CA LYS A 681 -11.84 2.92 -28.39
C LYS A 681 -11.46 2.26 -27.06
N HIS A 682 -10.88 3.04 -26.15
CA HIS A 682 -10.64 2.61 -24.77
C HIS A 682 -11.99 2.37 -24.08
N SER A 683 -12.27 1.11 -23.73
CA SER A 683 -13.46 0.72 -22.97
C SER A 683 -13.18 -0.54 -22.17
N SER A 684 -13.75 -0.62 -20.97
CA SER A 684 -13.74 -1.80 -20.12
C SER A 684 -15.03 -2.63 -20.20
N GLN A 685 -16.02 -2.17 -20.98
CA GLN A 685 -17.34 -2.80 -21.06
C GLN A 685 -17.42 -4.03 -21.98
N GLY A 686 -16.33 -4.35 -22.69
CA GLY A 686 -16.24 -5.47 -23.62
C GLY A 686 -16.40 -5.06 -25.08
N ALA A 687 -15.55 -5.59 -25.95
CA ALA A 687 -15.53 -5.32 -27.39
C ALA A 687 -16.74 -5.94 -28.08
N LEU A 688 -17.17 -7.13 -27.66
CA LEU A 688 -18.28 -7.83 -28.28
C LEU A 688 -19.68 -7.27 -27.90
N LYS A 689 -19.73 -6.23 -27.05
CA LYS A 689 -20.97 -5.46 -26.78
C LYS A 689 -21.20 -4.35 -27.81
N ASP A 690 -20.14 -3.82 -28.41
CA ASP A 690 -20.25 -2.79 -29.44
C ASP A 690 -20.50 -3.48 -30.79
N SER A 691 -21.68 -3.28 -31.37
CA SER A 691 -22.09 -4.00 -32.59
C SER A 691 -21.19 -3.72 -33.78
N ILE A 692 -20.63 -2.52 -33.89
CA ILE A 692 -19.73 -2.13 -34.98
C ILE A 692 -18.41 -2.88 -34.83
N VAL A 693 -17.83 -2.84 -33.62
CA VAL A 693 -16.58 -3.55 -33.31
C VAL A 693 -16.75 -5.06 -33.44
N ALA A 694 -17.85 -5.61 -32.91
CA ALA A 694 -18.13 -7.03 -32.93
C ALA A 694 -18.23 -7.58 -34.36
N GLN A 695 -18.89 -6.85 -35.28
CA GLN A 695 -19.02 -7.26 -36.67
C GLN A 695 -17.66 -7.37 -37.38
N GLU A 696 -16.77 -6.38 -37.17
CA GLU A 696 -15.41 -6.42 -37.70
C GLU A 696 -14.59 -7.57 -37.07
N MET A 697 -14.69 -7.75 -35.74
CA MET A 697 -14.03 -8.85 -35.05
C MET A 697 -14.53 -10.23 -35.48
N ASP A 698 -15.81 -10.40 -35.82
CA ASP A 698 -16.35 -11.67 -36.34
C ASP A 698 -15.75 -12.05 -37.70
N ALA A 699 -15.55 -11.07 -38.59
CA ALA A 699 -14.85 -11.27 -39.85
C ALA A 699 -13.39 -11.69 -39.62
N LEU A 700 -12.69 -11.03 -38.69
CA LEU A 700 -11.31 -11.36 -38.32
C LEU A 700 -11.19 -12.73 -37.67
N LYS A 701 -12.07 -13.08 -36.73
CA LYS A 701 -12.11 -14.41 -36.11
C LYS A 701 -12.31 -15.51 -37.16
N SER A 702 -13.12 -15.27 -38.18
CA SER A 702 -13.33 -16.21 -39.29
C SER A 702 -12.06 -16.41 -40.12
N LYS A 703 -11.31 -15.33 -40.40
CA LYS A 703 -10.00 -15.39 -41.06
C LYS A 703 -8.96 -16.12 -40.18
N LEU A 704 -8.92 -15.82 -38.88
CA LEU A 704 -8.04 -16.46 -37.90
C LEU A 704 -8.32 -17.97 -37.74
N ARG A 705 -9.58 -18.41 -37.83
CA ARG A 705 -9.93 -19.84 -37.85
C ARG A 705 -9.33 -20.57 -39.05
N LYS A 706 -9.49 -20.00 -40.24
CA LYS A 706 -8.91 -20.56 -41.48
C LYS A 706 -7.39 -20.60 -41.40
N HIS A 707 -6.77 -19.55 -40.87
CA HIS A 707 -5.34 -19.46 -40.65
C HIS A 707 -4.84 -20.53 -39.67
N ALA A 708 -5.46 -20.64 -38.49
CA ALA A 708 -5.11 -21.64 -37.49
C ALA A 708 -5.19 -23.07 -38.04
N TYR A 709 -6.23 -23.36 -38.82
CA TYR A 709 -6.43 -24.65 -39.44
C TYR A 709 -5.39 -24.96 -40.52
N SER A 710 -5.08 -23.98 -41.37
CA SER A 710 -4.24 -24.17 -42.57
C SER A 710 -2.74 -24.08 -42.28
N VAL A 711 -2.34 -23.24 -41.31
CA VAL A 711 -0.94 -22.94 -41.02
C VAL A 711 -0.43 -23.74 -39.81
N TYR A 712 -1.27 -23.96 -38.80
CA TYR A 712 -0.87 -24.58 -37.53
C TYR A 712 -1.53 -25.93 -37.27
N ASP A 713 -2.29 -26.48 -38.21
CA ASP A 713 -3.07 -27.72 -38.03
C ASP A 713 -3.90 -27.72 -36.73
N SER A 714 -4.45 -26.55 -36.37
CA SER A 714 -5.08 -26.28 -35.08
C SER A 714 -6.50 -25.75 -35.25
N ASP A 715 -7.36 -25.97 -34.25
CA ASP A 715 -8.65 -25.27 -34.14
C ASP A 715 -8.45 -23.94 -33.39
N LEU A 716 -9.45 -23.05 -33.39
CA LEU A 716 -9.34 -21.75 -32.71
C LEU A 716 -10.28 -21.68 -31.50
N PHE A 717 -9.72 -21.44 -30.32
CA PHE A 717 -10.47 -21.10 -29.11
C PHE A 717 -10.46 -19.59 -28.93
N VAL A 718 -11.64 -18.98 -28.77
CA VAL A 718 -11.79 -17.54 -28.64
C VAL A 718 -12.46 -17.20 -27.32
N PHE A 719 -11.99 -16.18 -26.61
CA PHE A 719 -12.66 -15.72 -25.40
C PHE A 719 -12.44 -14.24 -25.11
N GLU A 720 -13.39 -13.65 -24.38
CA GLU A 720 -13.30 -12.30 -23.84
C GLU A 720 -13.67 -12.31 -22.36
N ARG A 721 -12.93 -11.53 -21.56
CA ARG A 721 -13.24 -11.25 -20.17
C ARG A 721 -13.43 -9.74 -19.98
N ALA A 722 -14.66 -9.29 -20.01
CA ALA A 722 -15.06 -7.89 -19.85
C ALA A 722 -15.74 -7.68 -18.48
N ILE A 723 -14.97 -7.85 -17.40
CA ILE A 723 -15.43 -7.68 -16.02
C ILE A 723 -14.55 -6.64 -15.34
N GLN A 724 -15.18 -5.59 -14.82
CA GLN A 724 -14.51 -4.45 -14.21
C GLN A 724 -13.63 -4.90 -13.04
N THR A 725 -12.39 -4.44 -13.03
CA THR A 725 -11.44 -4.65 -11.94
C THR A 725 -10.88 -3.30 -11.50
N LYS A 726 -10.33 -3.21 -10.28
CA LYS A 726 -9.68 -1.99 -9.78
C LYS A 726 -8.63 -1.53 -10.80
N GLY A 727 -8.79 -0.34 -11.38
CA GLY A 727 -7.88 0.25 -12.35
C GLY A 727 -8.38 0.41 -13.80
N GLY A 728 -9.56 -0.11 -14.17
CA GLY A 728 -10.18 0.12 -15.49
C GLY A 728 -9.31 -0.30 -16.68
N TYR A 729 -9.38 -1.57 -17.10
CA TYR A 729 -8.57 -2.07 -18.22
C TYR A 729 -9.27 -1.89 -19.57
N HIS A 730 -8.45 -1.75 -20.63
CA HIS A 730 -8.89 -1.81 -22.02
C HIS A 730 -9.20 -3.27 -22.39
N THR A 731 -10.42 -3.53 -22.85
CA THR A 731 -10.87 -4.89 -23.18
C THR A 731 -10.17 -5.45 -24.42
N HIS A 732 -10.07 -6.77 -24.50
CA HIS A 732 -9.54 -7.47 -25.67
C HIS A 732 -10.14 -8.89 -25.80
N VAL A 733 -10.32 -9.33 -27.04
CA VAL A 733 -10.73 -10.70 -27.39
C VAL A 733 -9.48 -11.52 -27.70
N GLN A 734 -9.26 -12.62 -26.97
CA GLN A 734 -8.11 -13.50 -27.20
C GLN A 734 -8.50 -14.62 -28.16
N CYS A 735 -7.69 -14.82 -29.19
CA CYS A 735 -7.84 -15.88 -30.19
C CYS A 735 -6.61 -16.80 -30.10
N VAL A 736 -6.80 -18.03 -29.63
CA VAL A 736 -5.71 -18.97 -29.33
C VAL A 736 -5.87 -20.24 -30.15
N PRO A 737 -4.92 -20.57 -31.03
CA PRO A 737 -4.88 -21.88 -31.67
C PRO A 737 -4.69 -22.98 -30.63
N VAL A 738 -5.48 -24.03 -30.75
CA VAL A 738 -5.50 -25.19 -29.86
C VAL A 738 -5.47 -26.48 -30.68
N PRO A 739 -4.94 -27.60 -30.14
CA PRO A 739 -4.94 -28.88 -30.83
C PRO A 739 -6.33 -29.24 -31.35
N LYS A 740 -6.39 -29.77 -32.57
CA LYS A 740 -7.66 -30.19 -33.19
C LYS A 740 -8.43 -31.14 -32.27
N ARG A 741 -9.76 -31.02 -32.27
CA ARG A 741 -10.67 -31.88 -31.47
C ARG A 741 -10.54 -31.72 -29.94
N SER A 742 -9.81 -30.72 -29.46
CA SER A 742 -9.72 -30.41 -28.02
C SER A 742 -10.99 -29.76 -27.44
N GLY A 743 -11.98 -29.40 -28.27
CA GLY A 743 -13.20 -28.69 -27.87
C GLY A 743 -13.97 -29.34 -26.71
N ILE A 744 -14.12 -30.67 -26.71
CA ILE A 744 -14.80 -31.40 -25.62
C ILE A 744 -14.02 -31.23 -24.30
N GLN A 745 -12.69 -31.35 -24.36
CA GLN A 745 -11.84 -31.20 -23.20
C GLN A 745 -11.87 -29.75 -22.70
N LEU A 746 -11.72 -28.76 -23.58
CA LEU A 746 -11.86 -27.33 -23.28
C LEU A 746 -13.19 -27.02 -22.60
N GLN A 747 -14.31 -27.50 -23.14
CA GLN A 747 -15.62 -27.31 -22.54
C GLN A 747 -15.70 -27.93 -21.14
N SER A 748 -15.28 -29.19 -20.99
CA SER A 748 -15.34 -29.88 -19.70
C SER A 748 -14.47 -29.22 -18.63
N THR A 749 -13.26 -28.81 -18.99
CA THR A 749 -12.31 -28.11 -18.11
C THR A 749 -12.83 -26.71 -17.76
N MET A 750 -13.34 -25.97 -18.74
CA MET A 750 -13.92 -24.64 -18.54
C MET A 750 -15.12 -24.68 -17.59
N ILE A 751 -16.05 -25.60 -17.79
CA ILE A 751 -17.22 -25.77 -16.90
C ILE A 751 -16.77 -26.20 -15.49
N ALA A 752 -15.81 -27.11 -15.38
CA ALA A 752 -15.31 -27.56 -14.08
C ALA A 752 -14.59 -26.43 -13.31
N GLN A 753 -13.78 -25.61 -13.99
CA GLN A 753 -13.11 -24.46 -13.37
C GLN A 753 -14.12 -23.35 -13.03
N ALA A 754 -15.06 -23.05 -13.91
CA ALA A 754 -16.13 -22.08 -13.67
C ALA A 754 -16.96 -22.43 -12.42
N ARG A 755 -17.29 -23.72 -12.24
CA ARG A 755 -18.00 -24.19 -11.04
C ARG A 755 -17.20 -23.97 -9.75
N LYS A 756 -15.88 -24.10 -9.78
CA LYS A 756 -15.01 -23.85 -8.61
C LYS A 756 -14.98 -22.38 -8.22
N THR A 757 -15.18 -21.47 -9.18
CA THR A 757 -15.14 -20.02 -8.97
C THR A 757 -16.53 -19.39 -8.85
N GLY A 758 -17.60 -20.21 -8.85
CA GLY A 758 -18.98 -19.75 -8.78
C GLY A 758 -19.51 -19.12 -10.08
N MET A 759 -18.78 -19.26 -11.20
CA MET A 759 -19.21 -18.77 -12.50
C MET A 759 -20.25 -19.72 -13.11
N GLN A 760 -21.46 -19.21 -13.35
CA GLN A 760 -22.54 -19.96 -14.00
C GLN A 760 -22.49 -19.75 -15.52
N LEU A 761 -21.64 -20.52 -16.21
CA LEU A 761 -21.56 -20.48 -17.68
C LEU A 761 -22.81 -21.10 -18.31
N ARG A 762 -23.46 -20.33 -19.20
CA ARG A 762 -24.60 -20.77 -20.00
C ARG A 762 -24.18 -20.95 -21.46
N GLU A 763 -24.56 -22.08 -22.05
CA GLU A 763 -24.45 -22.28 -23.51
C GLU A 763 -25.49 -21.38 -24.23
N LEU A 764 -25.05 -20.65 -25.25
CA LEU A 764 -25.90 -19.86 -26.12
C LEU A 764 -26.27 -20.68 -27.35
N THR A 765 -27.55 -20.96 -27.50
CA THR A 765 -28.10 -21.79 -28.58
C THR A 765 -28.75 -20.97 -29.70
N SER A 766 -28.90 -19.65 -29.52
CA SER A 766 -29.50 -18.74 -30.51
C SER A 766 -28.43 -18.02 -31.32
N ASP A 767 -28.66 -17.80 -32.61
CA ASP A 767 -27.77 -17.04 -33.52
C ASP A 767 -27.82 -15.52 -33.32
N LEU A 768 -28.40 -15.07 -32.22
CA LEU A 768 -28.44 -13.65 -31.87
C LEU A 768 -27.02 -13.15 -31.58
N ALA A 769 -26.77 -11.91 -31.99
CA ALA A 769 -25.53 -11.20 -31.70
C ALA A 769 -25.36 -11.05 -30.18
N LEU A 770 -24.12 -11.10 -29.69
CA LEU A 770 -23.85 -11.05 -28.26
C LEU A 770 -24.35 -9.74 -27.62
N ALA A 771 -24.28 -8.62 -28.34
CA ALA A 771 -24.84 -7.34 -27.94
C ALA A 771 -26.34 -7.41 -27.59
N ALA A 772 -27.12 -8.20 -28.34
CA ALA A 772 -28.55 -8.39 -28.09
C ALA A 772 -28.85 -9.26 -26.86
N MET A 773 -27.83 -9.90 -26.27
CA MET A 773 -27.96 -10.70 -25.06
C MET A 773 -27.84 -9.89 -23.77
N PHE A 774 -27.47 -8.60 -23.84
CA PHE A 774 -27.33 -7.73 -22.68
C PHE A 774 -28.49 -6.75 -22.58
N THR A 775 -29.09 -6.63 -21.40
CA THR A 775 -30.01 -5.54 -21.05
C THR A 775 -29.27 -4.40 -20.36
N ASP A 776 -29.91 -3.25 -20.19
CA ASP A 776 -29.32 -2.12 -19.45
C ASP A 776 -28.97 -2.46 -17.99
N GLU A 777 -29.72 -3.40 -17.38
CA GLU A 777 -29.46 -3.91 -16.02
C GLU A 777 -28.24 -4.85 -15.94
N ASP A 778 -27.90 -5.54 -17.04
CA ASP A 778 -26.74 -6.45 -17.12
C ASP A 778 -25.38 -5.70 -17.27
N ASN A 779 -25.41 -4.36 -17.35
CA ASN A 779 -24.22 -3.56 -17.68
C ASN A 779 -23.30 -3.29 -16.49
N GLU A 780 -23.71 -3.54 -15.25
CA GLU A 780 -22.92 -3.18 -14.07
C GLU A 780 -21.87 -4.22 -13.66
N GLY A 781 -22.13 -5.52 -13.88
CA GLY A 781 -21.23 -6.60 -13.41
C GLY A 781 -20.17 -7.06 -14.42
N GLY A 782 -20.40 -6.86 -15.72
CA GLY A 782 -19.53 -7.36 -16.81
C GLY A 782 -19.81 -8.81 -17.21
N TYR A 783 -18.97 -9.40 -18.06
CA TYR A 783 -19.16 -10.77 -18.57
C TYR A 783 -17.88 -11.51 -18.94
N PHE A 784 -18.00 -12.84 -19.02
CA PHE A 784 -17.05 -13.72 -19.68
C PHE A 784 -17.73 -14.44 -20.84
N TYR A 785 -17.13 -14.39 -22.02
CA TYR A 785 -17.62 -15.02 -23.24
C TYR A 785 -16.55 -15.96 -23.82
N ALA A 786 -16.97 -17.09 -24.36
CA ALA A 786 -16.08 -18.03 -25.03
C ALA A 786 -16.73 -18.74 -26.23
N GLU A 787 -15.92 -18.98 -27.26
CA GLU A 787 -16.22 -19.78 -28.45
C GLU A 787 -15.37 -21.04 -28.42
N ILE A 788 -15.99 -22.17 -28.07
CA ILE A 788 -15.32 -23.48 -28.00
C ILE A 788 -15.37 -24.12 -29.38
N PRO A 789 -14.21 -24.48 -29.98
CA PRO A 789 -14.20 -25.06 -31.31
C PRO A 789 -14.89 -26.43 -31.37
N LEU A 790 -15.60 -26.67 -32.46
CA LEU A 790 -16.11 -27.96 -32.89
C LEU A 790 -15.29 -28.45 -34.10
N ALA A 791 -15.85 -29.36 -34.90
CA ALA A 791 -15.20 -29.79 -36.13
C ALA A 791 -15.17 -28.67 -37.17
N GLY A 792 -14.01 -28.44 -37.80
CA GLY A 792 -13.87 -27.45 -38.87
C GLY A 792 -13.87 -26.01 -38.33
N THR A 793 -14.71 -25.14 -38.90
CA THR A 793 -14.82 -23.74 -38.49
C THR A 793 -15.95 -23.48 -37.48
N ASP A 794 -16.72 -24.51 -37.15
CA ASP A 794 -17.87 -24.40 -36.25
C ASP A 794 -17.44 -24.29 -34.78
N PHE A 795 -18.28 -23.70 -33.95
CA PHE A 795 -18.01 -23.50 -32.53
C PHE A 795 -19.29 -23.40 -31.70
N LYS A 796 -19.17 -23.69 -30.40
CA LYS A 796 -20.21 -23.43 -29.40
C LYS A 796 -19.92 -22.16 -28.63
N ARG A 797 -20.97 -21.41 -28.30
CA ARG A 797 -20.85 -20.15 -27.55
C ARG A 797 -21.25 -20.35 -26.10
N PHE A 798 -20.46 -19.81 -25.19
CA PHE A 798 -20.73 -19.78 -23.75
C PHE A 798 -20.66 -18.36 -23.23
N LEU A 799 -21.59 -18.01 -22.35
CA LEU A 799 -21.66 -16.70 -21.71
C LEU A 799 -21.88 -16.88 -20.20
N TYR A 800 -21.09 -16.15 -19.43
CA TYR A 800 -21.35 -15.87 -18.02
C TYR A 800 -21.53 -14.37 -17.86
N LYS A 801 -22.68 -13.96 -17.32
CA LYS A 801 -22.92 -12.57 -16.90
C LYS A 801 -22.56 -12.47 -15.43
N ALA A 802 -21.66 -11.55 -15.09
CA ALA A 802 -21.30 -11.32 -13.72
C ALA A 802 -22.40 -10.51 -13.02
N ASP A 803 -22.74 -10.91 -11.81
CA ASP A 803 -23.81 -10.38 -10.96
C ASP A 803 -23.27 -9.53 -9.79
N GLY A 804 -21.98 -9.17 -9.85
CA GLY A 804 -21.27 -8.47 -8.78
C GLY A 804 -20.92 -9.33 -7.56
N GLN A 805 -21.37 -10.59 -7.49
CA GLN A 805 -21.12 -11.53 -6.38
C GLN A 805 -20.07 -12.60 -6.76
N GLY A 806 -19.94 -12.93 -8.05
CA GLY A 806 -18.95 -13.91 -8.54
C GLY A 806 -17.53 -13.36 -8.76
N GLN A 807 -16.50 -14.14 -8.41
CA GLN A 807 -15.11 -13.84 -8.76
C GLN A 807 -14.72 -14.57 -10.06
N THR A 808 -14.64 -13.85 -11.18
CA THR A 808 -14.03 -14.40 -12.41
C THR A 808 -12.53 -14.15 -12.40
N PRO A 809 -11.67 -15.19 -12.37
CA PRO A 809 -10.22 -15.02 -12.41
C PRO A 809 -9.79 -14.17 -13.60
N LEU A 810 -8.76 -13.33 -13.40
CA LEU A 810 -8.29 -12.41 -14.44
C LEU A 810 -7.80 -13.15 -15.68
N GLN A 811 -7.21 -14.33 -15.49
CA GLN A 811 -6.63 -15.15 -16.55
C GLN A 811 -7.49 -16.39 -16.88
N PHE A 812 -8.78 -16.40 -16.52
CA PHE A 812 -9.64 -17.60 -16.59
C PHE A 812 -9.55 -18.35 -17.93
N GLY A 813 -9.68 -17.66 -19.08
CA GLY A 813 -9.57 -18.32 -20.39
C GLY A 813 -8.19 -18.93 -20.65
N ARG A 814 -7.11 -18.33 -20.15
CA ARG A 814 -5.75 -18.89 -20.23
C ARG A 814 -5.54 -20.04 -19.27
N GLU A 815 -6.10 -19.99 -18.06
CA GLU A 815 -6.07 -21.09 -17.08
C GLU A 815 -6.74 -22.36 -17.63
N VAL A 816 -7.85 -22.20 -18.36
CA VAL A 816 -8.53 -23.29 -19.06
C VAL A 816 -7.60 -23.92 -20.11
N ILE A 817 -7.00 -23.12 -20.98
CA ILE A 817 -6.14 -23.62 -22.06
C ILE A 817 -4.87 -24.26 -21.49
N ALA A 818 -4.23 -23.63 -20.50
CA ALA A 818 -3.05 -24.15 -19.83
C ALA A 818 -3.30 -25.52 -19.21
N ALA A 819 -4.47 -25.73 -18.60
CA ALA A 819 -4.88 -27.01 -18.06
C ALA A 819 -5.11 -28.06 -19.16
N VAL A 820 -5.75 -27.69 -20.27
CA VAL A 820 -5.97 -28.60 -21.42
C VAL A 820 -4.66 -29.00 -22.08
N LEU A 821 -3.72 -28.06 -22.22
CA LEU A 821 -2.40 -28.31 -22.80
C LEU A 821 -1.43 -29.02 -21.84
N GLY A 822 -1.78 -29.17 -20.56
CA GLY A 822 -0.88 -29.71 -19.54
C GLY A 822 0.33 -28.81 -19.25
N LYS A 823 0.22 -27.50 -19.49
CA LYS A 823 1.30 -26.51 -19.38
C LYS A 823 0.90 -25.37 -18.44
N PRO A 824 1.02 -25.55 -17.11
CA PRO A 824 0.53 -24.58 -16.12
C PRO A 824 1.23 -23.21 -16.20
N SER A 825 2.47 -23.14 -16.69
CA SER A 825 3.20 -21.88 -16.90
C SER A 825 2.52 -20.94 -17.91
N LEU A 826 1.65 -21.45 -18.79
CA LEU A 826 0.92 -20.63 -19.77
C LEU A 826 -0.30 -19.92 -19.18
N ALA A 827 -0.74 -20.33 -17.98
CA ALA A 827 -1.93 -19.78 -17.31
C ALA A 827 -1.77 -18.30 -16.99
N HIS A 828 -0.55 -17.85 -16.65
CA HIS A 828 -0.26 -16.45 -16.37
C HIS A 828 0.70 -15.87 -17.42
N TRP A 829 0.33 -14.75 -18.05
CA TRP A 829 1.10 -14.16 -19.16
C TRP A 829 2.53 -13.77 -18.79
N LYS A 830 2.76 -13.31 -17.55
CA LYS A 830 4.11 -12.99 -17.06
C LYS A 830 5.03 -14.21 -16.90
N SER A 831 4.49 -15.42 -16.93
CA SER A 831 5.25 -16.67 -16.76
C SER A 831 5.74 -17.26 -18.08
N CYS A 832 5.39 -16.64 -19.21
CA CYS A 832 5.78 -17.06 -20.55
C CYS A 832 6.14 -15.86 -21.43
N LEU A 833 6.79 -14.85 -20.84
CA LEU A 833 7.28 -13.68 -21.57
C LEU A 833 8.40 -14.09 -22.54
N LEU A 834 8.35 -13.53 -23.72
CA LEU A 834 9.44 -13.57 -24.69
C LEU A 834 10.26 -12.29 -24.58
N ASP A 835 11.51 -12.32 -25.05
CA ASP A 835 12.26 -11.09 -25.23
C ASP A 835 11.72 -10.28 -26.43
N ARG A 836 12.16 -9.02 -26.56
CA ARG A 836 11.61 -8.11 -27.57
C ARG A 836 11.95 -8.55 -28.99
N GLU A 837 13.14 -9.12 -29.18
CA GLU A 837 13.60 -9.65 -30.46
C GLU A 837 12.73 -10.84 -30.91
N GLU A 838 12.49 -11.80 -30.02
CA GLU A 838 11.62 -12.96 -30.22
C GLU A 838 10.17 -12.54 -30.47
N GLU A 839 9.64 -11.59 -29.69
CA GLU A 839 8.32 -10.98 -29.89
C GLU A 839 8.19 -10.38 -31.30
N THR A 840 9.19 -9.61 -31.72
CA THR A 840 9.21 -8.93 -33.02
C THR A 840 9.30 -9.93 -34.18
N ALA A 841 10.13 -10.96 -34.02
CA ALA A 841 10.26 -12.04 -35.01
C ALA A 841 8.94 -12.82 -35.14
N MET A 842 8.33 -13.19 -34.01
CA MET A 842 7.07 -13.92 -34.00
C MET A 842 5.92 -13.11 -34.59
N ALA A 843 5.81 -11.82 -34.25
CA ALA A 843 4.81 -10.92 -34.82
C ALA A 843 5.01 -10.73 -36.34
N SER A 844 6.26 -10.73 -36.82
CA SER A 844 6.57 -10.64 -38.24
C SER A 844 6.21 -11.92 -39.00
N LEU A 845 6.58 -13.09 -38.47
CA LEU A 845 6.19 -14.39 -39.04
C LEU A 845 4.67 -14.57 -39.06
N PHE A 846 3.99 -14.14 -38.00
CA PHE A 846 2.54 -14.15 -37.97
C PHE A 846 1.96 -13.28 -39.10
N ARG A 847 2.41 -12.02 -39.24
CA ARG A 847 1.96 -11.11 -40.31
C ARG A 847 2.10 -11.71 -41.69
N GLU A 848 3.28 -12.23 -42.03
CA GLU A 848 3.56 -12.86 -43.32
C GLU A 848 2.65 -14.07 -43.58
N SER A 849 2.44 -14.91 -42.55
CA SER A 849 1.57 -16.08 -42.69
C SER A 849 0.08 -15.74 -42.76
N PHE A 850 -0.34 -14.65 -42.13
CA PHE A 850 -1.74 -14.22 -42.05
C PHE A 850 -2.18 -13.37 -43.27
N GLU A 851 -1.24 -12.68 -43.93
CA GLU A 851 -1.50 -11.82 -45.10
C GLU A 851 -2.34 -12.52 -46.18
N LYS A 852 -2.06 -13.80 -46.45
CA LYS A 852 -2.78 -14.63 -47.43
C LYS A 852 -4.28 -14.81 -47.13
N PHE A 853 -4.69 -14.56 -45.90
CA PHE A 853 -6.08 -14.67 -45.44
C PHE A 853 -6.76 -13.29 -45.35
N CYS A 854 -6.00 -12.20 -45.53
CA CYS A 854 -6.49 -10.83 -45.51
C CYS A 854 -6.89 -10.30 -46.90
N LEU A 855 -6.45 -10.94 -47.98
CA LEU A 855 -6.58 -10.49 -49.38
C LEU A 855 -7.98 -10.68 -50.02
N ASP A 856 -8.99 -11.07 -49.23
CA ASP A 856 -10.40 -11.17 -49.64
C ASP A 856 -11.27 -10.13 -48.92
#